data_AF-A0A101TIW0-F1
#
_entry.id   AF-A0A101TIW0-F1
#
_cell.length_a   1.000
_cell.length_b   1.000
_cell.length_c   1.000
_cell.angle_alpha   90.00
_cell.angle_beta   90.00
_cell.angle_gamma   90.00
#
_symmetry.space_group_name_H-M   'P 1'
#
loop_
_entity.id
_entity.type
_entity.pdbx_description
1 polymer ?
#
loop_
_entity_poly.entity_id
_entity_poly.type
_entity_poly.pdbx_seq_one_letter_code
_entity_poly.pdbx_strand_id
1 'polypeptide(L)'
;MTVPRDRQPVDAVEKLATALSVAVRVEPELIRAVRLEVFPRLGVETESELWFSRLARTQGPSGLVFDTGERHRLQARLQRWLRQQRERPEAPVHSLWRIVQHVHADLSPALLLEEEVTWLAVCGRHGEIDDALAPAFKAITRQNRDSLRQWFATAWDRLPQAVRDSPTAWQLAQTVRPRFPARRFPFGVERAPLPARRLGDLARVLDDVLITVRRDGDELEIDGRPVDPEATTGMPPGAHALPVPDTDPRVLTLLAGGPRMREKDLSVPVDWQLRVHVGSGPVLLRSARGQVFLLHERAAVPEHGAGPAGRFLGISSARYDHEGLPPLDHSPDLCREVGAAFGDTYATEYLTDPSRTAVTERLARLAARPHDGPLVVYLHGYALRGGAAAGPQLAFRDSDPGRPGTLLAAEELCRLAGQAGADQVLVLLDSVRAPGSGKDWVYGPMARTLRTASWTGQISVLVPHDAGWDRLFGSWLVRLLQSGPETGPQGWGWSPRDRFITGGELMRAVDLDWPGEYPSTPRNFATGVPRELLPNPRYALRRFPDGVHPADFGEAYAQEAAAFLGEVIRDSASSPADRERAVSNMLLLGPDRGIEAAVALTDLAERFTAASRRTDAVAAYQEAIDLLRPLAGRRPESAHQALGASLYGLAGLLCDAYRWAQARPFVEEAVALRRRLAETRPDQRPRLAESLHLWSLVLRGTGLHQPALEAAVEAADLLGRLTADDPDTHRAALAVCLSSLANRYGEVGLPEHALTAAVQAEAIRRAQAQSDPESRADLARSLHVRWYWERSLRHAAAAHTAITECVSIRRELAAQRPGVHRPKYAESLNCLAVSLADLGQVDRAPVPAREAVSIYRELVAAGAVDLRQPLARTQRNLALWLGTLGRPAEAVSAAAEAVSHYRELEAEQEGLHRADLADALEMWSWALDLLGEGRPRAIDAARQAVGLYRKLFAAEPGRYRRALARSVNTLSIRLDTHGRSEEAARLRAEVRDIVSGALPPF
;
A
#
# COMPACT_ATOMS: atom_id res chain seq x y z
N MET A 1 14.46 -42.79 58.22
CA MET A 1 13.55 -43.38 57.21
C MET A 1 12.96 -42.26 56.38
N THR A 2 13.46 -42.12 55.16
CA THR A 2 12.98 -41.24 54.11
C THR A 2 11.69 -41.80 53.53
N VAL A 3 10.60 -41.04 53.61
CA VAL A 3 9.32 -41.28 52.92
C VAL A 3 9.23 -40.27 51.77
N PRO A 4 8.82 -40.67 50.55
CA PRO A 4 9.18 -39.98 49.31
C PRO A 4 8.41 -38.66 49.11
N ARG A 5 9.13 -37.65 48.58
CA ARG A 5 8.55 -36.44 47.97
C ARG A 5 7.82 -36.84 46.70
N ASP A 6 6.51 -37.07 46.77
CA ASP A 6 5.69 -37.07 45.57
C ASP A 6 4.29 -36.52 45.84
N ARG A 7 3.87 -35.58 44.98
CA ARG A 7 2.57 -34.85 44.93
C ARG A 7 2.40 -33.61 45.82
N GLN A 8 2.85 -32.45 45.32
CA GLN A 8 2.24 -31.16 45.67
C GLN A 8 0.79 -31.10 45.14
N PRO A 9 -0.18 -30.52 45.90
CA PRO A 9 -1.51 -30.27 45.38
C PRO A 9 -1.43 -29.19 44.30
N VAL A 10 -1.98 -29.50 43.14
CA VAL A 10 -2.04 -28.58 42.00
C VAL A 10 -2.95 -27.41 42.39
N ASP A 11 -2.43 -26.20 42.24
CA ASP A 11 -3.14 -24.93 42.42
C ASP A 11 -4.50 -24.94 41.67
N ALA A 12 -5.55 -24.45 42.32
CA ALA A 12 -6.91 -24.41 41.78
C ALA A 12 -6.97 -23.62 40.46
N VAL A 13 -6.21 -22.52 40.41
CA VAL A 13 -6.04 -21.68 39.22
C VAL A 13 -5.39 -22.45 38.08
N GLU A 14 -4.33 -23.22 38.35
CA GLU A 14 -3.63 -24.00 37.33
C GLU A 14 -4.51 -25.11 36.75
N LYS A 15 -5.41 -25.72 37.55
CA LYS A 15 -6.39 -26.71 37.05
C LYS A 15 -7.39 -26.08 36.09
N LEU A 16 -7.94 -24.92 36.44
CA LEU A 16 -8.89 -24.20 35.59
C LEU A 16 -8.21 -23.71 34.31
N ALA A 17 -7.00 -23.15 34.42
CA ALA A 17 -6.18 -22.75 33.27
C ALA A 17 -5.84 -23.92 32.34
N THR A 18 -5.58 -25.12 32.91
CA THR A 18 -5.31 -26.33 32.13
C THR A 18 -6.47 -26.66 31.19
N ALA A 19 -7.71 -26.60 31.69
CA ALA A 19 -8.90 -26.87 30.90
C ALA A 19 -9.16 -25.81 29.81
N LEU A 20 -8.84 -24.55 30.09
CA LEU A 20 -9.05 -23.42 29.18
C LEU A 20 -7.93 -23.27 28.12
N SER A 21 -6.82 -24.00 28.26
CA SER A 21 -5.61 -23.84 27.43
C SER A 21 -5.78 -24.16 25.94
N VAL A 22 -6.90 -24.75 25.54
CA VAL A 22 -7.24 -25.06 24.14
C VAL A 22 -7.84 -23.86 23.41
N ALA A 23 -8.45 -22.93 24.14
CA ALA A 23 -9.15 -21.78 23.58
C ALA A 23 -8.19 -20.68 23.09
N VAL A 24 -8.48 -20.04 21.96
CA VAL A 24 -7.65 -18.94 21.43
C VAL A 24 -7.73 -17.69 22.30
N ARG A 25 -8.89 -17.46 22.90
CA ARG A 25 -9.22 -16.40 23.85
C ARG A 25 -10.06 -17.00 24.96
N VAL A 26 -9.98 -16.44 26.16
CA VAL A 26 -10.66 -16.96 27.35
C VAL A 26 -11.52 -15.86 27.97
N GLU A 27 -12.81 -15.91 27.67
CA GLU A 27 -13.84 -14.98 28.11
C GLU A 27 -14.39 -15.38 29.50
N PRO A 28 -14.92 -14.43 30.29
CA PRO A 28 -15.57 -14.73 31.57
C PRO A 28 -16.65 -15.82 31.45
N GLU A 29 -17.41 -15.83 30.36
CA GLU A 29 -18.45 -16.81 30.05
C GLU A 29 -17.85 -18.22 29.90
N LEU A 30 -16.71 -18.34 29.21
CA LEU A 30 -16.02 -19.62 29.04
C LEU A 30 -15.41 -20.11 30.36
N ILE A 31 -14.79 -19.22 31.12
CA ILE A 31 -14.24 -19.53 32.46
C ILE A 31 -15.36 -20.06 33.36
N ARG A 32 -16.50 -19.37 33.38
CA ARG A 32 -17.68 -19.74 34.16
C ARG A 32 -18.25 -21.09 33.74
N ALA A 33 -18.42 -21.33 32.44
CA ALA A 33 -18.95 -22.57 31.90
C ALA A 33 -18.06 -23.77 32.25
N VAL A 34 -16.74 -23.65 32.05
CA VAL A 34 -15.77 -24.70 32.38
C VAL A 34 -15.71 -24.94 33.89
N ARG A 35 -15.74 -23.90 34.73
CA ARG A 35 -15.78 -24.09 36.19
C ARG A 35 -17.06 -24.83 36.61
N LEU A 36 -18.22 -24.43 36.09
CA LEU A 36 -19.50 -25.05 36.47
C LEU A 36 -19.63 -26.50 36.00
N GLU A 37 -19.29 -26.79 34.75
CA GLU A 37 -19.51 -28.13 34.16
C GLU A 37 -18.37 -29.11 34.45
N VAL A 38 -17.12 -28.64 34.51
CA VAL A 38 -15.94 -29.51 34.61
C VAL A 38 -15.35 -29.53 36.02
N PHE A 39 -15.47 -28.42 36.76
CA PHE A 39 -14.93 -28.29 38.11
C PHE A 39 -15.93 -27.70 39.12
N PRO A 40 -17.12 -28.30 39.32
CA PRO A 40 -18.19 -27.72 40.13
C PRO A 40 -17.82 -27.46 41.59
N ARG A 41 -16.73 -28.07 42.08
CA ARG A 41 -16.19 -27.88 43.43
C ARG A 41 -15.20 -26.72 43.57
N LEU A 42 -14.76 -26.11 42.46
CA LEU A 42 -13.96 -24.89 42.51
C LEU A 42 -14.88 -23.69 42.81
N GLY A 43 -14.44 -22.85 43.75
CA GLY A 43 -15.17 -21.64 44.11
C GLY A 43 -15.07 -20.55 43.05
N VAL A 44 -15.95 -19.55 43.17
CA VAL A 44 -16.04 -18.44 42.20
C VAL A 44 -14.79 -17.56 42.24
N GLU A 45 -14.11 -17.51 43.40
CA GLU A 45 -12.84 -16.84 43.60
C GLU A 45 -11.76 -17.30 42.61
N THR A 46 -11.76 -18.59 42.22
CA THR A 46 -10.78 -19.14 41.27
C THR A 46 -10.89 -18.52 39.88
N GLU A 47 -12.08 -18.04 39.48
CA GLU A 47 -12.26 -17.32 38.20
C GLU A 47 -11.53 -15.98 38.23
N SER A 48 -11.65 -15.25 39.33
CA SER A 48 -11.00 -13.95 39.51
C SER A 48 -9.49 -14.10 39.69
N GLU A 49 -9.05 -15.10 40.46
CA GLU A 49 -7.62 -15.40 40.62
C GLU A 49 -6.96 -15.80 39.31
N LEU A 50 -7.64 -16.60 38.47
CA LEU A 50 -7.18 -16.90 37.11
C LEU A 50 -7.07 -15.64 36.27
N TRP A 51 -8.09 -14.77 36.33
CA TRP A 51 -8.15 -13.53 35.57
C TRP A 51 -6.98 -12.59 35.88
N PHE A 52 -6.50 -12.54 37.12
CA PHE A 52 -5.37 -11.72 37.55
C PHE A 52 -4.05 -12.50 37.71
N SER A 53 -4.00 -13.75 37.23
CA SER A 53 -2.83 -14.61 37.37
C SER A 53 -1.70 -14.23 36.41
N ARG A 54 -0.47 -14.63 36.77
CA ARG A 54 0.71 -14.50 35.88
C ARG A 54 0.66 -15.38 34.63
N LEU A 55 -0.35 -16.25 34.50
CA LEU A 55 -0.54 -17.10 33.32
C LEU A 55 -1.09 -16.29 32.13
N ALA A 56 -1.77 -15.16 32.39
CA ALA A 56 -2.29 -14.28 31.37
C ALA A 56 -1.18 -13.36 30.81
N ARG A 57 -1.02 -13.34 29.48
CA ARG A 57 -0.14 -12.41 28.77
C ARG A 57 -0.79 -11.05 28.59
N THR A 58 -2.08 -11.06 28.26
CA THR A 58 -2.91 -9.88 28.05
C THR A 58 -4.30 -10.16 28.58
N GLN A 59 -4.89 -9.19 29.27
CA GLN A 59 -6.24 -9.26 29.83
C GLN A 59 -6.96 -7.93 29.54
N GLY A 60 -8.23 -8.01 29.18
CA GLY A 60 -9.07 -6.84 28.90
C GLY A 60 -10.56 -7.19 28.90
N PRO A 61 -11.43 -6.22 28.59
CA PRO A 61 -12.89 -6.43 28.62
C PRO A 61 -13.39 -7.54 27.70
N SER A 62 -12.61 -7.90 26.67
CA SER A 62 -12.95 -8.91 25.66
C SER A 62 -12.42 -10.33 25.96
N GLY A 63 -11.74 -10.54 27.08
CA GLY A 63 -11.16 -11.84 27.46
C GLY A 63 -9.67 -11.76 27.85
N LEU A 64 -9.14 -12.87 28.34
CA LEU A 64 -7.71 -13.07 28.60
C LEU A 64 -7.07 -13.99 27.56
N VAL A 65 -5.77 -13.83 27.33
CA VAL A 65 -4.96 -14.72 26.48
C VAL A 65 -3.76 -15.19 27.28
N PHE A 66 -3.56 -16.51 27.33
CA PHE A 66 -2.41 -17.10 28.03
C PHE A 66 -1.08 -16.77 27.35
N ASP A 67 -0.02 -16.65 28.15
CA ASP A 67 1.35 -16.64 27.62
C ASP A 67 1.63 -17.90 26.80
N THR A 68 2.36 -17.78 25.69
CA THR A 68 2.58 -18.89 24.76
C THR A 68 3.34 -20.06 25.41
N GLY A 69 4.34 -19.77 26.24
CA GLY A 69 5.10 -20.80 26.95
C GLY A 69 4.25 -21.51 28.00
N GLU A 70 3.48 -20.76 28.79
CA GLU A 70 2.57 -21.32 29.79
C GLU A 70 1.41 -22.09 29.13
N ARG A 71 0.89 -21.62 28.01
CA ARG A 71 -0.17 -22.31 27.24
C ARG A 71 0.27 -23.70 26.80
N HIS A 72 1.48 -23.85 26.24
CA HIS A 72 1.99 -25.16 25.81
C HIS A 72 2.19 -26.11 27.02
N ARG A 73 2.67 -25.58 28.15
CA ARG A 73 2.79 -26.34 29.40
C ARG A 73 1.42 -26.83 29.91
N LEU A 74 0.42 -25.96 29.89
CA LEU A 74 -0.96 -26.27 30.30
C LEU A 74 -1.60 -27.30 29.33
N GLN A 75 -1.37 -27.19 28.03
CA GLN A 75 -1.85 -28.17 27.04
C GLN A 75 -1.22 -29.56 27.22
N ALA A 76 0.09 -29.65 27.47
CA ALA A 76 0.76 -30.93 27.75
C ALA A 76 0.22 -31.58 29.04
N ARG A 77 -0.19 -30.76 30.00
CA ARG A 77 -0.85 -31.19 31.23
C ARG A 77 -2.28 -31.67 30.97
N LEU A 78 -3.06 -30.96 30.15
CA LEU A 78 -4.40 -31.38 29.71
C LEU A 78 -4.35 -32.72 28.96
N GLN A 79 -3.37 -32.89 28.06
CA GLN A 79 -3.16 -34.16 27.34
C GLN A 79 -2.88 -35.33 28.30
N ARG A 80 -2.08 -35.13 29.36
CA ARG A 80 -1.87 -36.15 30.39
C ARG A 80 -3.16 -36.46 31.16
N TRP A 81 -3.94 -35.43 31.47
CA TRP A 81 -5.22 -35.58 32.17
C TRP A 81 -6.24 -36.36 31.34
N LEU A 82 -6.42 -36.02 30.05
CA LEU A 82 -7.28 -36.76 29.12
C LEU A 82 -6.86 -38.23 28.99
N ARG A 83 -5.54 -38.50 28.89
CA ARG A 83 -5.02 -39.87 28.85
C ARG A 83 -5.37 -40.68 30.11
N GLN A 84 -5.30 -40.06 31.29
CA GLN A 84 -5.66 -40.70 32.56
C GLN A 84 -7.17 -40.97 32.70
N GLN A 85 -8.01 -40.18 32.03
CA GLN A 85 -9.47 -40.31 32.07
C GLN A 85 -10.05 -41.04 30.85
N ARG A 86 -9.20 -41.64 30.00
CA ARG A 86 -9.62 -42.31 28.76
C ARG A 86 -10.62 -43.45 29.00
N GLU A 87 -10.47 -44.17 30.10
CA GLU A 87 -11.34 -45.30 30.48
C GLU A 87 -12.58 -44.88 31.29
N ARG A 88 -12.81 -43.57 31.46
CA ARG A 88 -13.95 -43.01 32.20
C ARG A 88 -14.74 -42.06 31.29
N PRO A 89 -15.70 -42.58 30.49
CA PRO A 89 -16.50 -41.77 29.57
C PRO A 89 -17.30 -40.66 30.29
N GLU A 90 -17.72 -40.94 31.52
CA GLU A 90 -18.48 -40.01 32.38
C GLU A 90 -17.62 -38.85 32.94
N ALA A 91 -16.30 -38.86 32.72
CA ALA A 91 -15.42 -37.86 33.30
C ALA A 91 -15.71 -36.46 32.70
N PRO A 92 -15.92 -35.42 33.53
CA PRO A 92 -16.29 -34.07 33.04
C PRO A 92 -15.28 -33.45 32.07
N VAL A 93 -14.04 -33.92 32.05
CA VAL A 93 -13.02 -33.47 31.08
C VAL A 93 -13.43 -33.71 29.62
N HIS A 94 -14.25 -34.72 29.35
CA HIS A 94 -14.69 -35.04 27.98
C HIS A 94 -15.74 -34.07 27.44
N SER A 95 -16.40 -33.28 28.29
CA SER A 95 -17.33 -32.23 27.84
C SER A 95 -16.63 -30.93 27.43
N LEU A 96 -15.33 -30.77 27.73
CA LEU A 96 -14.57 -29.54 27.51
C LEU A 96 -14.68 -29.01 26.07
N TRP A 97 -14.49 -29.88 25.08
CA TRP A 97 -14.53 -29.45 23.69
C TRP A 97 -15.90 -28.95 23.26
N ARG A 98 -16.96 -29.62 23.71
CA ARG A 98 -18.34 -29.20 23.46
C ARG A 98 -18.63 -27.83 24.08
N ILE A 99 -18.10 -27.57 25.29
CA ILE A 99 -18.25 -26.27 25.97
C ILE A 99 -17.53 -25.17 25.19
N VAL A 100 -16.28 -25.39 24.78
CA VAL A 100 -15.50 -24.43 23.97
C VAL A 100 -16.22 -24.15 22.65
N GLN A 101 -16.64 -25.19 21.93
CA GLN A 101 -17.38 -25.04 20.67
C GLN A 101 -18.70 -24.28 20.84
N HIS A 102 -19.40 -24.48 21.95
CA HIS A 102 -20.66 -23.79 22.20
C HIS A 102 -20.46 -22.31 22.49
N VAL A 103 -19.48 -21.96 23.34
CA VAL A 103 -19.21 -20.57 23.70
C VAL A 103 -18.59 -19.79 22.53
N HIS A 104 -17.81 -20.47 21.67
CA HIS A 104 -17.11 -19.84 20.55
C HIS A 104 -17.79 -20.02 19.18
N ALA A 105 -19.06 -20.44 19.15
CA ALA A 105 -19.78 -20.70 17.90
C ALA A 105 -19.75 -19.53 16.91
N ASP A 106 -19.66 -18.28 17.40
CA ASP A 106 -19.65 -17.05 16.61
C ASP A 106 -18.23 -16.54 16.25
N LEU A 107 -17.16 -17.24 16.63
CA LEU A 107 -15.80 -16.88 16.24
C LEU A 107 -15.59 -17.06 14.72
N SER A 108 -14.59 -16.35 14.19
CA SER A 108 -14.25 -16.50 12.78
C SER A 108 -13.81 -17.95 12.47
N PRO A 109 -14.09 -18.46 11.25
CA PRO A 109 -13.70 -19.83 10.88
C PRO A 109 -12.21 -20.14 11.07
N ALA A 110 -11.35 -19.13 10.98
CA ALA A 110 -9.91 -19.27 11.19
C ALA A 110 -9.55 -19.49 12.67
N LEU A 111 -10.20 -18.75 13.59
CA LEU A 111 -9.99 -18.92 15.03
C LEU A 111 -10.57 -20.25 15.51
N LEU A 112 -11.73 -20.65 14.99
CA LEU A 112 -12.31 -21.98 15.25
C LEU A 112 -11.38 -23.11 14.79
N LEU A 113 -10.77 -22.96 13.62
CA LEU A 113 -9.78 -23.92 13.12
C LEU A 113 -8.54 -23.99 14.02
N GLU A 114 -8.06 -22.85 14.57
CA GLU A 114 -6.95 -22.82 15.54
C GLU A 114 -7.26 -23.65 16.79
N GLU A 115 -8.48 -23.54 17.32
CA GLU A 115 -8.94 -24.29 18.48
C GLU A 115 -9.11 -25.78 18.16
N GLU A 116 -9.65 -26.11 16.98
CA GLU A 116 -9.89 -27.48 16.53
C GLU A 116 -8.60 -28.28 16.40
N VAL A 117 -7.61 -27.75 15.68
CA VAL A 117 -6.32 -28.45 15.52
C VAL A 117 -5.55 -28.53 16.84
N THR A 118 -5.74 -27.54 17.72
CA THR A 118 -5.19 -27.56 19.08
C THR A 118 -5.81 -28.68 19.91
N TRP A 119 -7.13 -28.84 19.84
CA TRP A 119 -7.85 -29.92 20.53
C TRP A 119 -7.45 -31.31 20.00
N LEU A 120 -7.34 -31.48 18.67
CA LEU A 120 -6.89 -32.73 18.05
C LEU A 120 -5.48 -33.11 18.51
N ALA A 121 -4.56 -32.14 18.60
CA ALA A 121 -3.22 -32.34 19.12
C ALA A 121 -3.23 -32.75 20.60
N VAL A 122 -4.02 -32.06 21.43
CA VAL A 122 -4.14 -32.39 22.86
C VAL A 122 -4.79 -33.76 23.08
N CYS A 123 -5.70 -34.19 22.21
CA CYS A 123 -6.29 -35.53 22.25
C CYS A 123 -5.38 -36.64 21.71
N GLY A 124 -4.23 -36.29 21.10
CA GLY A 124 -3.35 -37.27 20.44
C GLY A 124 -3.89 -37.80 19.10
N ARG A 125 -4.91 -37.14 18.52
CA ARG A 125 -5.52 -37.48 17.22
C ARG A 125 -4.73 -36.85 16.07
N HIS A 126 -3.42 -37.09 16.05
CA HIS A 126 -2.50 -36.39 15.15
C HIS A 126 -2.78 -36.67 13.66
N GLY A 127 -3.33 -37.84 13.34
CA GLY A 127 -3.67 -38.22 11.97
C GLY A 127 -4.81 -37.42 11.33
N GLU A 128 -5.59 -36.70 12.13
CA GLU A 128 -6.75 -35.92 11.68
C GLU A 128 -6.44 -34.42 11.51
N ILE A 129 -5.26 -33.98 11.97
CA ILE A 129 -4.82 -32.58 11.90
C ILE A 129 -4.66 -32.13 10.44
N ASP A 130 -4.10 -33.00 9.59
CA ASP A 130 -3.89 -32.68 8.18
C ASP A 130 -5.20 -32.48 7.42
N ASP A 131 -6.23 -33.27 7.75
CA ASP A 131 -7.57 -33.16 7.15
C ASP A 131 -8.27 -31.87 7.59
N ALA A 132 -8.15 -31.49 8.86
CA ALA A 132 -8.68 -30.23 9.38
C ALA A 132 -8.01 -29.00 8.73
N LEU A 133 -6.71 -29.05 8.46
CA LEU A 133 -5.96 -27.95 7.83
C LEU A 133 -6.12 -27.89 6.30
N ALA A 134 -6.53 -28.99 5.64
CA ALA A 134 -6.61 -29.08 4.19
C ALA A 134 -7.53 -28.02 3.52
N PRO A 135 -8.72 -27.66 4.07
CA PRO A 135 -9.55 -26.59 3.54
C PRO A 135 -8.86 -25.22 3.57
N ALA A 136 -8.16 -24.90 4.66
CA ALA A 136 -7.41 -23.65 4.78
C ALA A 136 -6.24 -23.61 3.78
N PHE A 137 -5.52 -24.72 3.62
CA PHE A 137 -4.47 -24.87 2.60
C PHE A 137 -5.02 -24.67 1.19
N LYS A 138 -6.15 -25.28 0.86
CA LYS A 138 -6.81 -25.11 -0.45
C LYS A 138 -7.28 -23.67 -0.68
N ALA A 139 -7.83 -23.00 0.34
CA ALA A 139 -8.31 -21.62 0.24
C ALA A 139 -7.15 -20.63 0.04
N ILE A 140 -6.04 -20.83 0.76
CA ILE A 140 -4.82 -20.00 0.64
C ILE A 140 -4.17 -20.18 -0.74
N THR A 141 -4.08 -21.42 -1.22
CA THR A 141 -3.39 -21.76 -2.48
C THR A 141 -4.21 -21.50 -3.74
N ARG A 142 -5.53 -21.74 -3.73
CA ARG A 142 -6.37 -21.61 -4.93
C ARG A 142 -7.20 -20.34 -5.01
N GLN A 143 -7.52 -19.70 -3.88
CA GLN A 143 -8.43 -18.55 -3.83
C GLN A 143 -7.75 -17.27 -3.35
N ASN A 144 -6.43 -17.31 -3.16
CA ASN A 144 -5.58 -16.19 -2.76
C ASN A 144 -6.11 -15.35 -1.58
N ARG A 145 -6.63 -16.00 -0.54
CA ARG A 145 -7.24 -15.34 0.63
C ARG A 145 -6.15 -14.79 1.58
N ASP A 146 -5.81 -13.52 1.42
CA ASP A 146 -4.76 -12.86 2.22
C ASP A 146 -5.03 -12.81 3.74
N SER A 147 -6.29 -12.70 4.14
CA SER A 147 -6.68 -12.69 5.56
C SER A 147 -6.34 -14.01 6.27
N LEU A 148 -6.49 -15.16 5.60
CA LEU A 148 -6.10 -16.47 6.13
C LEU A 148 -4.57 -16.61 6.20
N ARG A 149 -3.84 -16.02 5.24
CA ARG A 149 -2.37 -15.99 5.27
C ARG A 149 -1.85 -15.21 6.48
N GLN A 150 -2.43 -14.04 6.75
CA GLN A 150 -2.05 -13.21 7.90
C GLN A 150 -2.41 -13.87 9.25
N TRP A 151 -3.58 -14.51 9.33
CA TRP A 151 -3.96 -15.28 10.51
C TRP A 151 -2.97 -16.43 10.77
N PHE A 152 -2.68 -17.29 9.78
CA PHE A 152 -1.82 -18.45 9.98
C PHE A 152 -0.39 -18.05 10.39
N ALA A 153 0.16 -16.99 9.78
CA ALA A 153 1.46 -16.44 10.16
C ALA A 153 1.49 -15.99 11.63
N THR A 154 0.40 -15.39 12.11
CA THR A 154 0.27 -14.95 13.50
C THR A 154 -0.01 -16.11 14.46
N ALA A 155 -0.68 -17.17 13.99
CA ALA A 155 -1.07 -18.34 14.78
C ALA A 155 0.07 -19.35 15.00
N TRP A 156 1.06 -19.39 14.10
CA TRP A 156 2.13 -20.39 14.09
C TRP A 156 2.79 -20.62 15.45
N ASP A 157 3.21 -19.55 16.15
CA ASP A 157 3.90 -19.68 17.44
C ASP A 157 2.98 -20.19 18.57
N ARG A 158 1.66 -19.99 18.43
CA ARG A 158 0.66 -20.47 19.40
C ARG A 158 0.29 -21.92 19.18
N LEU A 159 0.39 -22.43 17.95
CA LEU A 159 0.01 -23.80 17.61
C LEU A 159 0.86 -24.85 18.35
N PRO A 160 0.25 -25.95 18.85
CA PRO A 160 1.00 -27.03 19.48
C PRO A 160 2.04 -27.64 18.54
N GLN A 161 3.10 -28.21 19.13
CA GLN A 161 4.18 -28.85 18.38
C GLN A 161 3.67 -29.93 17.42
N ALA A 162 2.74 -30.77 17.85
CA ALA A 162 2.15 -31.82 17.01
C ALA A 162 1.39 -31.28 15.77
N VAL A 163 0.85 -30.05 15.85
CA VAL A 163 0.24 -29.38 14.69
C VAL A 163 1.32 -28.84 13.76
N ARG A 164 2.34 -28.18 14.30
CA ARG A 164 3.47 -27.66 13.50
C ARG A 164 4.27 -28.77 12.82
N ASP A 165 4.29 -29.96 13.40
CA ASP A 165 4.94 -31.16 12.86
C ASP A 165 4.10 -31.86 11.77
N SER A 166 2.87 -31.39 11.50
CA SER A 166 1.99 -31.99 10.49
C SER A 166 2.43 -31.58 9.06
N PRO A 167 2.38 -32.51 8.09
CA PRO A 167 2.65 -32.22 6.69
C PRO A 167 1.89 -31.02 6.12
N THR A 168 0.58 -30.90 6.38
CA THR A 168 -0.24 -29.80 5.84
C THR A 168 0.08 -28.47 6.52
N ALA A 169 0.38 -28.45 7.82
CA ALA A 169 0.83 -27.24 8.52
C ALA A 169 2.18 -26.75 7.97
N TRP A 170 3.09 -27.68 7.67
CA TRP A 170 4.36 -27.35 7.05
C TRP A 170 4.18 -26.77 5.64
N GLN A 171 3.30 -27.36 4.83
CA GLN A 171 2.95 -26.82 3.50
C GLN A 171 2.37 -25.41 3.59
N LEU A 172 1.44 -25.19 4.53
CA LEU A 172 0.91 -23.85 4.82
C LEU A 172 2.03 -22.87 5.21
N ALA A 173 2.93 -23.27 6.11
CA ALA A 173 4.05 -22.44 6.55
C ALA A 173 4.97 -22.03 5.39
N GLN A 174 5.22 -22.93 4.44
CA GLN A 174 5.98 -22.60 3.23
C GLN A 174 5.23 -21.56 2.36
N THR A 175 3.90 -21.68 2.21
CA THR A 175 3.11 -20.72 1.40
C THR A 175 2.99 -19.31 1.99
N VAL A 176 3.23 -19.15 3.30
CA VAL A 176 3.19 -17.84 4.00
C VAL A 176 4.57 -17.33 4.42
N ARG A 177 5.64 -18.03 4.02
CA ARG A 177 7.06 -17.73 4.33
C ARG A 177 7.49 -16.27 4.09
N PRO A 178 7.07 -15.55 3.02
CA PRO A 178 7.47 -14.16 2.78
C PRO A 178 7.01 -13.16 3.85
N ARG A 179 6.07 -13.54 4.73
CA ARG A 179 5.45 -12.67 5.74
C ARG A 179 6.01 -12.87 7.16
N PHE A 180 7.06 -13.67 7.33
CA PHE A 180 7.74 -13.84 8.61
C PHE A 180 9.03 -12.99 8.66
N PRO A 181 9.23 -12.11 9.66
CA PRO A 181 10.52 -11.48 9.88
C PRO A 181 11.56 -12.55 10.24
N ALA A 182 12.79 -12.39 9.75
CA ALA A 182 13.90 -13.35 9.88
C ALA A 182 14.12 -13.85 11.33
N ARG A 183 13.42 -14.92 11.71
CA ARG A 183 13.75 -15.79 12.83
C ARG A 183 13.69 -17.22 12.30
N ARG A 184 14.83 -17.91 12.46
CA ARG A 184 15.07 -19.30 12.06
C ARG A 184 13.85 -20.17 12.37
N PHE A 185 13.29 -20.81 11.35
CA PHE A 185 12.47 -22.01 11.53
C PHE A 185 13.32 -23.01 12.34
N PRO A 186 12.89 -23.44 13.53
CA PRO A 186 13.52 -24.60 14.15
C PRO A 186 13.04 -25.81 13.34
N PHE A 187 13.91 -26.68 12.82
CA PHE A 187 13.82 -28.13 13.04
C PHE A 187 15.08 -28.82 12.53
N GLY A 188 15.86 -29.35 13.49
CA GLY A 188 16.70 -30.51 13.26
C GLY A 188 15.89 -31.76 13.55
N VAL A 189 15.32 -32.39 12.53
CA VAL A 189 15.06 -33.84 12.47
C VAL A 189 15.10 -34.21 10.99
N GLU A 190 16.08 -35.01 10.58
CA GLU A 190 16.07 -35.69 9.28
C GLU A 190 14.76 -36.49 9.16
N ARG A 191 13.87 -36.04 8.28
CA ARG A 191 12.71 -36.82 7.86
C ARG A 191 12.80 -37.07 6.36
N ALA A 192 12.40 -38.27 5.95
CA ALA A 192 12.47 -38.75 4.59
C ALA A 192 11.87 -37.74 3.59
N PRO A 193 12.50 -37.54 2.42
CA PRO A 193 12.04 -36.57 1.43
C PRO A 193 10.60 -36.87 1.01
N LEU A 194 9.77 -35.83 0.96
CA LEU A 194 8.39 -35.90 0.47
C LEU A 194 8.40 -36.46 -0.97
N PRO A 195 7.47 -37.36 -1.34
CA PRO A 195 7.37 -37.86 -2.70
C PRO A 195 7.13 -36.70 -3.69
N ALA A 196 7.88 -36.64 -4.79
CA ALA A 196 7.85 -35.57 -5.79
C ALA A 196 6.42 -35.20 -6.29
N ARG A 197 5.50 -36.16 -6.30
CA ARG A 197 4.08 -35.95 -6.66
C ARG A 197 3.31 -35.00 -5.74
N ARG A 198 3.68 -34.89 -4.45
CA ARG A 198 3.00 -33.98 -3.48
C ARG A 198 3.61 -32.57 -3.44
N LEU A 199 4.78 -32.37 -4.04
CA LEU A 199 5.47 -31.07 -4.15
C LEU A 199 4.98 -30.22 -5.33
N GLY A 200 4.40 -30.84 -6.37
CA GLY A 200 3.95 -30.14 -7.58
C GLY A 200 2.86 -29.09 -7.34
N ASP A 201 1.97 -29.30 -6.36
CA ASP A 201 0.93 -28.32 -6.01
C ASP A 201 1.49 -27.14 -5.19
N LEU A 202 2.53 -27.38 -4.38
CA LEU A 202 3.24 -26.37 -3.60
C LEU A 202 4.13 -25.51 -4.51
N ALA A 203 4.82 -26.14 -5.46
CA ALA A 203 5.72 -25.52 -6.42
C ALA A 203 5.03 -24.46 -7.31
N ARG A 204 3.72 -24.59 -7.56
CA ARG A 204 2.94 -23.61 -8.36
C ARG A 204 2.68 -22.29 -7.64
N VAL A 205 2.78 -22.25 -6.31
CA VAL A 205 2.35 -21.10 -5.47
C VAL A 205 3.53 -20.40 -4.79
N LEU A 206 4.66 -21.09 -4.63
CA LEU A 206 5.90 -20.52 -4.07
C LEU A 206 6.70 -19.80 -5.14
N ASP A 207 7.32 -18.67 -4.79
CA ASP A 207 8.27 -18.00 -5.69
C ASP A 207 9.50 -18.87 -5.96
N ASP A 208 10.11 -18.69 -7.13
CA ASP A 208 11.37 -19.35 -7.44
C ASP A 208 12.52 -18.60 -6.78
N VAL A 209 13.45 -19.35 -6.21
CA VAL A 209 14.79 -18.85 -5.88
C VAL A 209 15.79 -19.43 -6.85
N LEU A 210 16.81 -18.63 -7.18
CA LEU A 210 17.91 -19.09 -8.00
C LEU A 210 18.92 -19.82 -7.11
N ILE A 211 19.32 -21.03 -7.50
CA ILE A 211 20.41 -21.77 -6.86
C ILE A 211 21.57 -21.91 -7.84
N THR A 212 22.80 -22.01 -7.34
CA THR A 212 23.97 -22.16 -8.23
C THR A 212 24.20 -23.61 -8.58
N VAL A 213 24.39 -23.89 -9.86
CA VAL A 213 24.86 -25.20 -10.34
C VAL A 213 26.02 -25.03 -11.31
N ARG A 214 27.11 -25.73 -11.04
CA ARG A 214 28.32 -25.67 -11.85
C ARG A 214 28.64 -27.06 -12.36
N ARG A 215 29.01 -27.13 -13.65
CA ARG A 215 29.57 -28.35 -14.24
C ARG A 215 31.07 -28.18 -14.41
N ASP A 216 31.83 -29.16 -13.95
CA ASP A 216 33.28 -29.20 -14.05
C ASP A 216 33.70 -30.59 -14.56
N GLY A 217 33.91 -30.71 -15.86
CA GLY A 217 34.11 -32.00 -16.53
C GLY A 217 32.96 -32.99 -16.29
N ASP A 218 33.27 -34.09 -15.61
CA ASP A 218 32.35 -35.18 -15.28
C ASP A 218 31.60 -34.99 -13.95
N GLU A 219 31.82 -33.89 -13.22
CA GLU A 219 31.19 -33.59 -11.93
C GLU A 219 30.19 -32.43 -12.01
N LEU A 220 29.09 -32.56 -11.27
CA LEU A 220 28.04 -31.56 -11.11
C LEU A 220 27.99 -31.08 -9.66
N GLU A 221 28.18 -29.79 -9.43
CA GLU A 221 28.07 -29.15 -8.12
C GLU A 221 26.79 -28.32 -8.03
N ILE A 222 25.98 -28.52 -7.00
CA ILE A 222 24.72 -27.82 -6.75
C ILE A 222 24.79 -27.17 -5.37
N ASP A 223 24.67 -25.85 -5.27
CA ASP A 223 24.58 -25.12 -4.01
C ASP A 223 23.13 -24.76 -3.71
N GLY A 224 22.55 -25.28 -2.62
CA GLY A 224 21.15 -25.04 -2.24
C GLY A 224 20.86 -23.61 -1.76
N ARG A 225 21.91 -22.80 -1.53
CA ARG A 225 21.79 -21.41 -1.07
C ARG A 225 21.21 -20.53 -2.18
N PRO A 226 20.17 -19.72 -1.86
CA PRO A 226 19.62 -18.80 -2.84
C PRO A 226 20.70 -17.78 -3.20
N VAL A 227 20.92 -17.63 -4.51
CA VAL A 227 21.75 -16.58 -5.06
C VAL A 227 20.84 -15.45 -5.50
N ASP A 228 21.20 -14.24 -5.08
CA ASP A 228 20.49 -13.03 -5.45
C ASP A 228 20.55 -12.88 -6.99
N PRO A 229 19.41 -12.72 -7.70
CA PRO A 229 19.40 -12.51 -9.15
C PRO A 229 20.32 -11.37 -9.61
N GLU A 230 20.63 -10.42 -8.71
CA GLU A 230 21.48 -9.27 -8.97
C GLU A 230 22.94 -9.43 -8.48
N ALA A 231 23.25 -10.40 -7.62
CA ALA A 231 24.61 -10.66 -7.14
C ALA A 231 25.34 -11.66 -8.06
N THR A 232 25.86 -11.17 -9.18
CA THR A 232 26.79 -11.94 -10.04
C THR A 232 28.26 -11.77 -9.63
N THR A 233 28.58 -10.81 -8.76
CA THR A 233 29.90 -10.62 -8.15
C THR A 233 30.13 -11.65 -7.05
N GLY A 234 30.35 -12.91 -7.44
CA GLY A 234 30.66 -13.99 -6.51
C GLY A 234 30.39 -15.40 -7.03
N MET A 235 29.72 -15.57 -8.17
CA MET A 235 29.54 -16.91 -8.74
C MET A 235 30.86 -17.44 -9.32
N PRO A 236 31.23 -18.70 -9.04
CA PRO A 236 32.41 -19.29 -9.63
C PRO A 236 32.29 -19.31 -11.17
N PRO A 237 33.38 -19.08 -11.92
CA PRO A 237 33.35 -19.11 -13.38
C PRO A 237 32.74 -20.42 -13.91
N GLY A 238 31.75 -20.33 -14.80
CA GLY A 238 31.05 -21.50 -15.37
C GLY A 238 29.89 -22.04 -14.53
N ALA A 239 29.51 -21.36 -13.45
CA ALA A 239 28.32 -21.69 -12.69
C ALA A 239 27.06 -21.02 -13.27
N HIS A 240 25.93 -21.73 -13.24
CA HIS A 240 24.64 -21.30 -13.75
C HIS A 240 23.66 -21.11 -12.60
N ALA A 241 22.83 -20.08 -12.68
CA ALA A 241 21.72 -19.87 -11.76
C ALA A 241 20.49 -20.63 -12.26
N LEU A 242 19.94 -21.50 -11.42
CA LEU A 242 18.79 -22.35 -11.73
C LEU A 242 17.60 -22.01 -10.85
N PRO A 243 16.45 -21.62 -11.42
CA PRO A 243 15.25 -21.37 -10.64
C PRO A 243 14.67 -22.69 -10.14
N VAL A 244 14.49 -22.75 -8.84
CA VAL A 244 13.78 -23.83 -8.16
C VAL A 244 12.79 -23.22 -7.19
N PRO A 245 11.63 -23.87 -6.94
CA PRO A 245 10.69 -23.39 -5.94
C PRO A 245 11.36 -23.23 -4.58
N ASP A 246 11.06 -22.14 -3.87
CA ASP A 246 11.68 -21.82 -2.57
C ASP A 246 11.28 -22.81 -1.44
N THR A 247 11.81 -24.03 -1.54
CA THR A 247 11.60 -25.19 -0.66
C THR A 247 12.87 -25.57 0.10
N ASP A 248 12.75 -26.10 1.31
CA ASP A 248 13.89 -26.66 2.07
C ASP A 248 13.58 -28.12 2.47
N PRO A 249 14.26 -29.15 1.92
CA PRO A 249 15.35 -29.05 0.94
C PRO A 249 14.86 -28.68 -0.47
N ARG A 250 15.74 -28.10 -1.28
CA ARG A 250 15.55 -27.86 -2.73
C ARG A 250 15.48 -29.21 -3.44
N VAL A 251 14.47 -29.41 -4.30
CA VAL A 251 14.27 -30.70 -4.99
C VAL A 251 14.49 -30.57 -6.49
N LEU A 252 15.38 -31.43 -7.02
CA LEU A 252 15.73 -31.55 -8.44
C LEU A 252 15.72 -33.02 -8.87
N THR A 253 15.43 -33.32 -10.12
CA THR A 253 15.61 -34.66 -10.69
C THR A 253 16.70 -34.61 -11.76
N LEU A 254 17.74 -35.44 -11.62
CA LEU A 254 18.74 -35.66 -12.66
C LEU A 254 18.17 -36.62 -13.72
N LEU A 255 18.07 -36.16 -14.96
CA LEU A 255 17.44 -36.89 -16.07
C LEU A 255 18.44 -37.62 -16.98
N ALA A 256 19.71 -37.21 -17.04
CA ALA A 256 20.73 -37.88 -17.86
C ALA A 256 22.18 -37.65 -17.40
N GLY A 257 22.99 -38.70 -17.53
CA GLY A 257 24.45 -38.73 -17.37
C GLY A 257 25.01 -40.01 -18.02
N GLY A 258 25.31 -39.98 -19.31
CA GLY A 258 25.87 -41.12 -20.06
C GLY A 258 24.88 -42.20 -20.58
N PRO A 259 25.38 -43.23 -21.30
CA PRO A 259 24.59 -44.11 -22.18
C PRO A 259 23.69 -45.16 -21.49
N ARG A 260 23.52 -45.13 -20.16
CA ARG A 260 22.57 -45.98 -19.42
C ARG A 260 21.76 -45.14 -18.43
N MET A 261 20.54 -44.76 -18.82
CA MET A 261 19.61 -43.92 -18.06
C MET A 261 19.09 -44.57 -16.76
N ARG A 262 19.13 -43.82 -15.64
CA ARG A 262 18.18 -43.93 -14.52
C ARG A 262 17.91 -42.52 -13.99
N GLU A 263 16.64 -42.10 -13.95
CA GLU A 263 16.24 -40.86 -13.26
C GLU A 263 16.63 -40.95 -11.78
N LYS A 264 17.22 -39.88 -11.23
CA LYS A 264 17.61 -39.82 -9.82
C LYS A 264 17.14 -38.51 -9.20
N ASP A 265 16.32 -38.60 -8.16
CA ASP A 265 15.90 -37.43 -7.37
C ASP A 265 17.03 -36.97 -6.44
N LEU A 266 17.26 -35.67 -6.43
CA LEU A 266 18.27 -34.95 -5.65
C LEU A 266 17.55 -34.02 -4.67
N SER A 267 17.90 -34.10 -3.39
CA SER A 267 17.42 -33.21 -2.33
C SER A 267 18.60 -32.44 -1.77
N VAL A 268 18.59 -31.12 -1.90
CA VAL A 268 19.69 -30.22 -1.52
C VAL A 268 19.18 -29.22 -0.48
N PRO A 269 19.52 -29.38 0.81
CA PRO A 269 19.18 -28.42 1.85
C PRO A 269 19.67 -27.00 1.53
N VAL A 270 18.95 -25.98 2.01
CA VAL A 270 19.19 -24.58 1.64
C VAL A 270 20.58 -24.07 2.02
N ASP A 271 21.26 -24.66 3.00
CA ASP A 271 22.59 -24.26 3.44
C ASP A 271 23.72 -25.23 3.01
N TRP A 272 23.46 -26.12 2.05
CA TRP A 272 24.39 -27.20 1.70
C TRP A 272 24.73 -27.25 0.20
N GLN A 273 25.94 -27.74 -0.10
CA GLN A 273 26.43 -28.03 -1.45
C GLN A 273 26.45 -29.55 -1.69
N LEU A 274 25.86 -29.98 -2.79
CA LEU A 274 25.83 -31.37 -3.25
C LEU A 274 26.73 -31.54 -4.48
N ARG A 275 27.60 -32.56 -4.48
CA ARG A 275 28.40 -32.97 -5.65
C ARG A 275 27.93 -34.32 -6.18
N VAL A 276 27.77 -34.43 -7.50
CA VAL A 276 27.26 -35.62 -8.17
C VAL A 276 28.06 -35.91 -9.45
N HIS A 277 28.57 -37.14 -9.59
CA HIS A 277 29.23 -37.60 -10.82
C HIS A 277 28.19 -37.82 -11.93
N VAL A 278 28.38 -37.19 -13.09
CA VAL A 278 27.43 -37.15 -14.22
C VAL A 278 28.03 -37.58 -15.57
N GLY A 279 29.36 -37.74 -15.66
CA GLY A 279 30.07 -38.21 -16.86
C GLY A 279 30.09 -37.22 -18.04
N SER A 280 30.72 -37.60 -19.16
CA SER A 280 31.04 -36.69 -20.29
C SER A 280 29.87 -36.33 -21.23
N GLY A 281 28.65 -36.78 -20.91
CA GLY A 281 27.44 -36.54 -21.73
C GLY A 281 26.65 -35.28 -21.35
N PRO A 282 25.60 -34.90 -22.09
CA PRO A 282 24.76 -33.76 -21.73
C PRO A 282 24.04 -33.99 -20.38
N VAL A 283 24.08 -33.00 -19.50
CA VAL A 283 23.48 -33.06 -18.16
C VAL A 283 22.15 -32.33 -18.18
N LEU A 284 21.08 -33.06 -17.87
CA LEU A 284 19.72 -32.54 -17.80
C LEU A 284 19.21 -32.58 -16.35
N LEU A 285 18.80 -31.43 -15.83
CA LEU A 285 18.17 -31.30 -14.51
C LEU A 285 16.72 -30.90 -14.67
N ARG A 286 15.82 -31.46 -13.86
CA ARG A 286 14.40 -31.10 -13.83
C ARG A 286 14.04 -30.51 -12.47
N SER A 287 13.52 -29.28 -12.41
CA SER A 287 13.00 -28.72 -11.15
C SER A 287 11.69 -29.39 -10.74
N ALA A 288 11.28 -29.20 -9.48
CA ALA A 288 9.96 -29.63 -8.99
C ALA A 288 8.77 -29.01 -9.76
N ARG A 289 8.97 -27.95 -10.54
CA ARG A 289 7.98 -27.37 -11.48
C ARG A 289 7.93 -28.10 -12.83
N GLY A 290 8.81 -29.08 -13.05
CA GLY A 290 8.94 -29.80 -14.31
C GLY A 290 9.78 -29.08 -15.36
N GLN A 291 10.38 -27.93 -15.04
CA GLN A 291 11.30 -27.22 -15.95
C GLN A 291 12.57 -28.05 -16.11
N VAL A 292 12.98 -28.30 -17.35
CA VAL A 292 14.19 -29.07 -17.67
C VAL A 292 15.29 -28.12 -18.14
N PHE A 293 16.46 -28.24 -17.54
CA PHE A 293 17.62 -27.40 -17.78
C PHE A 293 18.79 -28.23 -18.29
N LEU A 294 19.46 -27.75 -19.34
CA LEU A 294 20.62 -28.38 -19.94
C LEU A 294 21.88 -27.61 -19.54
N LEU A 295 22.89 -28.31 -18.99
CA LEU A 295 24.16 -27.73 -18.59
C LEU A 295 25.27 -28.11 -19.59
N HIS A 296 25.88 -27.09 -20.19
CA HIS A 296 26.93 -27.20 -21.20
C HIS A 296 28.34 -27.19 -20.59
N GLU A 297 29.28 -27.79 -21.29
CA GLU A 297 30.72 -27.58 -21.06
C GLU A 297 31.14 -26.30 -21.82
N ARG A 298 31.86 -25.39 -21.16
CA ARG A 298 32.11 -24.03 -21.67
C ARG A 298 33.03 -24.08 -22.91
N ALA A 299 32.59 -23.50 -24.04
CA ALA A 299 33.47 -23.15 -25.16
C ALA A 299 33.85 -21.66 -25.09
N ALA A 300 35.13 -21.35 -25.31
CA ALA A 300 35.67 -19.99 -25.28
C ALA A 300 34.99 -19.07 -26.33
N VAL A 301 34.64 -17.85 -25.93
CA VAL A 301 34.13 -16.79 -26.81
C VAL A 301 35.28 -15.82 -27.10
N PRO A 302 35.58 -15.48 -28.38
CA PRO A 302 36.56 -14.46 -28.70
C PRO A 302 35.97 -13.05 -28.49
N GLU A 303 36.76 -12.16 -27.89
CA GLU A 303 36.48 -10.72 -27.85
C GLU A 303 36.57 -10.12 -29.27
N HIS A 304 35.73 -9.12 -29.57
CA HIS A 304 35.93 -7.90 -30.38
C HIS A 304 34.60 -7.45 -31.03
N GLY A 305 34.36 -6.12 -31.07
CA GLY A 305 33.07 -5.50 -31.36
C GLY A 305 32.61 -5.48 -32.82
N ALA A 306 31.41 -6.01 -33.05
CA ALA A 306 30.33 -5.59 -33.96
C ALA A 306 29.15 -6.54 -33.66
N GLY A 307 27.89 -6.09 -33.73
CA GLY A 307 26.74 -7.01 -33.53
C GLY A 307 26.71 -8.16 -34.55
N PRO A 308 25.89 -9.22 -34.34
CA PRO A 308 25.85 -10.34 -35.28
C PRO A 308 25.42 -9.84 -36.66
N ALA A 309 26.33 -9.93 -37.64
CA ALA A 309 26.04 -9.59 -39.02
C ALA A 309 25.22 -10.73 -39.66
N GLY A 310 23.94 -10.49 -39.90
CA GLY A 310 22.99 -11.50 -40.36
C GLY A 310 22.54 -11.28 -41.80
N ARG A 311 21.76 -12.23 -42.33
CA ARG A 311 21.00 -12.05 -43.58
C ARG A 311 19.51 -12.22 -43.32
N PHE A 312 18.73 -11.32 -43.87
CA PHE A 312 17.26 -11.39 -43.84
C PHE A 312 16.74 -11.58 -45.26
N LEU A 313 16.03 -12.67 -45.51
CA LEU A 313 15.35 -12.94 -46.77
C LEU A 313 13.85 -12.82 -46.57
N GLY A 314 13.26 -11.72 -47.05
CA GLY A 314 11.83 -11.49 -47.08
C GLY A 314 11.20 -12.03 -48.36
N ILE A 315 10.19 -12.88 -48.24
CA ILE A 315 9.44 -13.45 -49.35
C ILE A 315 7.98 -13.01 -49.22
N SER A 316 7.49 -12.25 -50.19
CA SER A 316 6.13 -11.68 -50.16
C SER A 316 5.42 -11.89 -51.49
N SER A 317 4.18 -12.33 -51.47
CA SER A 317 3.34 -12.45 -52.66
C SER A 317 2.06 -11.62 -52.49
N ALA A 318 2.04 -10.47 -53.17
CA ALA A 318 0.90 -9.58 -53.33
C ALA A 318 -0.03 -10.03 -54.46
N ARG A 319 0.56 -10.50 -55.57
CA ARG A 319 -0.17 -10.88 -56.79
C ARG A 319 0.06 -12.35 -57.13
N TYR A 320 -1.00 -12.99 -57.62
CA TYR A 320 -1.02 -14.39 -58.04
C TYR A 320 -1.61 -14.49 -59.44
N ASP A 321 -1.04 -15.32 -60.30
CA ASP A 321 -1.49 -15.52 -61.68
C ASP A 321 -2.80 -16.32 -61.73
N HIS A 322 -3.17 -17.00 -60.63
CA HIS A 322 -4.38 -17.81 -60.51
C HIS A 322 -5.56 -17.00 -59.90
N GLU A 323 -6.70 -16.98 -60.61
CA GLU A 323 -7.89 -16.17 -60.26
C GLU A 323 -8.51 -16.49 -58.88
N GLY A 324 -8.27 -17.68 -58.33
CA GLY A 324 -8.79 -18.12 -57.03
C GLY A 324 -8.03 -17.60 -55.79
N LEU A 325 -6.94 -16.85 -55.96
CA LEU A 325 -6.18 -16.25 -54.86
C LEU A 325 -6.29 -14.71 -54.94
N PRO A 326 -7.07 -14.07 -54.05
CA PRO A 326 -7.26 -12.62 -54.09
C PRO A 326 -5.96 -11.88 -53.70
N PRO A 327 -5.71 -10.66 -54.21
CA PRO A 327 -4.45 -9.97 -53.96
C PRO A 327 -4.24 -9.64 -52.48
N LEU A 328 -2.99 -9.73 -52.02
CA LEU A 328 -2.53 -9.29 -50.69
C LEU A 328 -1.63 -8.07 -50.85
N ASP A 329 -2.20 -6.94 -51.28
CA ASP A 329 -1.43 -5.74 -51.68
C ASP A 329 -0.49 -5.20 -50.59
N HIS A 330 -0.77 -5.47 -49.32
CA HIS A 330 0.04 -5.05 -48.18
C HIS A 330 1.23 -5.98 -47.87
N SER A 331 1.28 -7.16 -48.49
CA SER A 331 2.28 -8.18 -48.19
C SER A 331 3.73 -7.69 -48.39
N PRO A 332 4.07 -6.95 -49.46
CA PRO A 332 5.42 -6.43 -49.67
C PRO A 332 5.80 -5.37 -48.63
N ASP A 333 4.85 -4.53 -48.21
CA ASP A 333 5.10 -3.48 -47.21
C ASP A 333 5.33 -4.10 -45.84
N LEU A 334 4.48 -5.05 -45.42
CA LEU A 334 4.64 -5.79 -44.17
C LEU A 334 5.97 -6.54 -44.11
N CYS A 335 6.38 -7.15 -45.22
CA CYS A 335 7.67 -7.84 -45.34
C CYS A 335 8.85 -6.89 -45.14
N ARG A 336 8.77 -5.66 -45.67
CA ARG A 336 9.78 -4.62 -45.46
C ARG A 336 9.78 -4.06 -44.04
N GLU A 337 8.61 -3.90 -43.41
CA GLU A 337 8.50 -3.47 -42.01
C GLU A 337 9.17 -4.48 -41.06
N VAL A 338 8.90 -5.78 -41.25
CA VAL A 338 9.55 -6.85 -40.46
C VAL A 338 11.05 -6.88 -40.72
N GLY A 339 11.49 -6.79 -41.98
CA GLY A 339 12.92 -6.75 -42.33
C GLY A 339 13.64 -5.55 -41.71
N ALA A 340 13.02 -4.37 -41.71
CA ALA A 340 13.57 -3.17 -41.07
C ALA A 340 13.68 -3.31 -39.55
N ALA A 341 12.78 -4.06 -38.90
CA ALA A 341 12.82 -4.28 -37.46
C ALA A 341 14.01 -5.15 -36.99
N PHE A 342 14.65 -5.91 -37.87
CA PHE A 342 15.90 -6.62 -37.56
C PHE A 342 17.14 -5.70 -37.57
N GLY A 343 17.01 -4.46 -38.06
CA GLY A 343 18.03 -3.42 -38.00
C GLY A 343 19.15 -3.55 -39.05
N ASP A 344 20.02 -2.53 -39.09
CA ASP A 344 21.07 -2.35 -40.12
C ASP A 344 22.18 -3.43 -40.08
N THR A 345 22.23 -4.26 -39.05
CA THR A 345 23.21 -5.37 -38.95
C THR A 345 22.81 -6.57 -39.81
N TYR A 346 21.62 -6.55 -40.42
CA TYR A 346 21.15 -7.58 -41.34
C TYR A 346 21.23 -7.10 -42.79
N ALA A 347 21.91 -7.85 -43.65
CA ALA A 347 21.80 -7.67 -45.09
C ALA A 347 20.42 -8.17 -45.55
N THR A 348 19.50 -7.26 -45.84
CA THR A 348 18.12 -7.57 -46.22
C THR A 348 17.97 -7.73 -47.74
N GLU A 349 17.29 -8.78 -48.16
CA GLU A 349 16.84 -8.99 -49.53
C GLU A 349 15.36 -9.31 -49.56
N TYR A 350 14.63 -8.78 -50.54
CA TYR A 350 13.19 -8.98 -50.68
C TYR A 350 12.87 -9.62 -52.04
N LEU A 351 12.17 -10.74 -52.01
CA LEU A 351 11.56 -11.37 -53.18
C LEU A 351 10.07 -11.03 -53.20
N THR A 352 9.70 -10.07 -54.05
CA THR A 352 8.30 -9.63 -54.23
C THR A 352 7.68 -10.30 -55.44
N ASP A 353 6.51 -10.92 -55.25
CA ASP A 353 5.81 -11.74 -56.24
C ASP A 353 6.72 -12.75 -56.96
N PRO A 354 7.55 -13.53 -56.22
CA PRO A 354 8.46 -14.46 -56.85
C PRO A 354 7.69 -15.64 -57.45
N SER A 355 8.34 -16.35 -58.37
CA SER A 355 7.91 -17.71 -58.72
C SER A 355 8.45 -18.73 -57.72
N ARG A 356 7.83 -19.91 -57.64
CA ARG A 356 8.36 -21.05 -56.86
C ARG A 356 9.84 -21.30 -57.19
N THR A 357 10.17 -21.31 -58.48
CA THR A 357 11.55 -21.53 -58.96
C THR A 357 12.50 -20.46 -58.43
N ALA A 358 12.12 -19.17 -58.50
CA ALA A 358 12.97 -18.08 -58.02
C ALA A 358 13.30 -18.19 -56.52
N VAL A 359 12.32 -18.61 -55.70
CA VAL A 359 12.54 -18.87 -54.26
C VAL A 359 13.52 -20.03 -54.05
N THR A 360 13.31 -21.16 -54.73
CA THR A 360 14.18 -22.33 -54.59
C THR A 360 15.61 -22.09 -55.08
N GLU A 361 15.78 -21.39 -56.21
CA GLU A 361 17.09 -20.99 -56.74
C GLU A 361 17.80 -20.00 -55.83
N ARG A 362 17.07 -19.10 -55.16
CA ARG A 362 17.68 -18.16 -54.23
C ARG A 362 18.22 -18.85 -52.99
N LEU A 363 17.43 -19.75 -52.38
CA LEU A 363 17.86 -20.55 -51.23
C LEU A 363 19.03 -21.48 -51.60
N ALA A 364 19.01 -22.09 -52.78
CA ALA A 364 20.13 -22.88 -53.29
C ALA A 364 21.41 -22.04 -53.48
N ARG A 365 21.28 -20.78 -53.94
CA ARG A 365 22.42 -19.85 -54.04
C ARG A 365 22.97 -19.43 -52.68
N LEU A 366 22.12 -19.31 -51.65
CA LEU A 366 22.58 -19.08 -50.28
C LEU A 366 23.37 -20.29 -49.77
N ALA A 367 22.88 -21.52 -50.01
CA ALA A 367 23.59 -22.76 -49.68
C ALA A 367 24.96 -22.88 -50.37
N ALA A 368 25.09 -22.40 -51.59
CA ALA A 368 26.35 -22.42 -52.34
C ALA A 368 27.38 -21.37 -51.87
N ARG A 369 27.00 -20.40 -51.04
CA ARG A 369 27.86 -19.35 -50.49
C ARG A 369 27.58 -19.16 -48.99
N PRO A 370 28.15 -20.05 -48.14
CA PRO A 370 28.02 -19.95 -46.70
C PRO A 370 28.45 -18.57 -46.20
N HIS A 371 27.78 -18.07 -45.17
CA HIS A 371 28.16 -16.85 -44.47
C HIS A 371 28.23 -17.11 -42.98
N ASP A 372 29.19 -16.47 -42.32
CA ASP A 372 29.29 -16.47 -40.87
C ASP A 372 28.20 -15.53 -40.34
N GLY A 373 27.27 -16.05 -39.53
CA GLY A 373 26.12 -15.31 -38.98
C GLY A 373 24.73 -15.90 -39.24
N PRO A 374 23.68 -15.34 -38.60
CA PRO A 374 22.32 -15.87 -38.68
C PRO A 374 21.66 -15.62 -40.04
N LEU A 375 20.79 -16.54 -40.45
CA LEU A 375 19.85 -16.38 -41.57
C LEU A 375 18.42 -16.35 -41.03
N VAL A 376 17.70 -15.27 -41.33
CA VAL A 376 16.26 -15.15 -41.06
C VAL A 376 15.50 -15.19 -42.38
N VAL A 377 14.58 -16.13 -42.52
CA VAL A 377 13.68 -16.24 -43.68
C VAL A 377 12.28 -15.90 -43.22
N TYR A 378 11.73 -14.79 -43.70
CA TYR A 378 10.35 -14.37 -43.40
C TYR A 378 9.49 -14.51 -44.65
N LEU A 379 8.40 -15.27 -44.55
CA LEU A 379 7.46 -15.47 -45.64
C LEU A 379 6.07 -14.98 -45.26
N HIS A 380 5.49 -14.14 -46.12
CA HIS A 380 4.11 -13.70 -46.01
C HIS A 380 3.33 -13.87 -47.33
N GLY A 381 2.28 -14.68 -47.29
CA GLY A 381 1.49 -15.06 -48.46
C GLY A 381 0.48 -16.18 -48.18
N TYR A 382 -0.20 -16.67 -49.22
CA TYR A 382 -1.19 -17.74 -49.02
C TYR A 382 -0.57 -19.11 -48.75
N ALA A 383 -1.23 -19.85 -47.88
CA ALA A 383 -1.01 -21.28 -47.70
C ALA A 383 -2.31 -22.07 -47.98
N LEU A 384 -2.14 -23.19 -48.67
CA LEU A 384 -3.17 -24.17 -48.99
C LEU A 384 -2.95 -25.45 -48.20
N ARG A 385 -4.04 -26.17 -47.93
CA ARG A 385 -3.97 -27.48 -47.29
C ARG A 385 -3.39 -28.49 -48.29
N GLY A 386 -2.29 -29.14 -47.93
CA GLY A 386 -1.76 -30.29 -48.67
C GLY A 386 -2.63 -31.54 -48.49
N GLY A 387 -2.41 -32.57 -49.33
CA GLY A 387 -3.05 -33.89 -49.16
C GLY A 387 -2.65 -34.56 -47.84
N ALA A 388 -3.30 -35.66 -47.45
CA ALA A 388 -3.11 -36.29 -46.13
C ALA A 388 -1.66 -36.66 -45.74
N ALA A 389 -0.76 -36.80 -46.72
CA ALA A 389 0.67 -37.07 -46.53
C ALA A 389 1.59 -35.84 -46.74
N ALA A 390 1.07 -34.72 -47.26
CA ALA A 390 1.84 -33.52 -47.57
C ALA A 390 1.41 -32.38 -46.63
N GLY A 391 2.36 -31.79 -45.90
CA GLY A 391 2.10 -30.64 -45.04
C GLY A 391 1.58 -29.41 -45.81
N PRO A 392 1.40 -28.28 -45.11
CA PRO A 392 0.96 -27.02 -45.71
C PRO A 392 1.75 -26.62 -46.97
N GLN A 393 1.04 -26.17 -48.00
CA GLN A 393 1.61 -25.80 -49.30
C GLN A 393 1.57 -24.28 -49.46
N LEU A 394 2.71 -23.66 -49.69
CA LEU A 394 2.88 -22.22 -49.86
C LEU A 394 2.69 -21.82 -51.32
N ALA A 395 1.91 -20.77 -51.55
CA ALA A 395 1.66 -20.20 -52.86
C ALA A 395 2.59 -19.02 -53.16
N PHE A 396 2.96 -18.90 -54.43
CA PHE A 396 3.78 -17.86 -55.03
C PHE A 396 3.08 -17.33 -56.27
N ARG A 397 3.67 -16.35 -56.97
CA ARG A 397 3.01 -15.70 -58.12
C ARG A 397 2.52 -16.69 -59.18
N ASP A 398 3.35 -17.67 -59.53
CA ASP A 398 3.07 -18.69 -60.56
C ASP A 398 2.32 -19.91 -60.02
N SER A 399 1.84 -19.87 -58.77
CA SER A 399 1.13 -21.00 -58.16
C SER A 399 -0.28 -21.16 -58.70
N ASP A 400 -0.57 -22.36 -59.16
CA ASP A 400 -1.89 -22.83 -59.57
C ASP A 400 -2.25 -24.06 -58.72
N PRO A 401 -3.21 -23.94 -57.78
CA PRO A 401 -3.68 -25.03 -56.93
C PRO A 401 -4.12 -26.29 -57.69
N GLY A 402 -4.53 -26.16 -58.96
CA GLY A 402 -4.91 -27.27 -59.84
C GLY A 402 -3.74 -27.93 -60.56
N ARG A 403 -2.55 -27.32 -60.58
CA ARG A 403 -1.36 -27.80 -61.31
C ARG A 403 -0.26 -28.27 -60.35
N PRO A 404 0.08 -29.58 -60.33
CA PRO A 404 1.11 -30.10 -59.45
C PRO A 404 2.49 -29.51 -59.76
N GLY A 405 3.24 -29.17 -58.71
CA GLY A 405 4.60 -28.62 -58.81
C GLY A 405 4.70 -27.09 -58.90
N THR A 406 3.59 -26.35 -58.80
CA THR A 406 3.60 -24.88 -58.75
C THR A 406 3.58 -24.32 -57.32
N LEU A 407 3.23 -25.14 -56.33
CA LEU A 407 3.28 -24.85 -54.88
C LEU A 407 4.59 -25.38 -54.27
N LEU A 408 5.02 -24.80 -53.15
CA LEU A 408 6.15 -25.32 -52.36
C LEU A 408 5.65 -25.84 -51.01
N ALA A 409 6.01 -27.06 -50.64
CA ALA A 409 5.73 -27.53 -49.28
C ALA A 409 6.50 -26.65 -48.29
N ALA A 410 5.83 -26.17 -47.23
CA ALA A 410 6.51 -25.39 -46.20
C ALA A 410 7.68 -26.18 -45.55
N GLU A 411 7.62 -27.51 -45.57
CA GLU A 411 8.68 -28.40 -45.08
C GLU A 411 9.90 -28.37 -45.99
N GLU A 412 9.65 -28.29 -47.29
CA GLU A 412 10.69 -28.14 -48.30
C GLU A 412 11.35 -26.77 -48.23
N LEU A 413 10.57 -25.69 -48.00
CA LEU A 413 11.13 -24.35 -47.76
C LEU A 413 12.05 -24.35 -46.54
N CYS A 414 11.58 -24.88 -45.41
CA CYS A 414 12.41 -25.02 -44.21
C CYS A 414 13.69 -25.79 -44.54
N ARG A 415 13.57 -27.00 -45.12
CA ARG A 415 14.73 -27.82 -45.48
C ARG A 415 15.75 -27.08 -46.34
N LEU A 416 15.29 -26.32 -47.35
CA LEU A 416 16.17 -25.52 -48.22
C LEU A 416 16.84 -24.36 -47.45
N ALA A 417 16.12 -23.69 -46.56
CA ALA A 417 16.70 -22.67 -45.68
C ALA A 417 17.74 -23.24 -44.71
N GLY A 418 17.49 -24.43 -44.15
CA GLY A 418 18.45 -25.14 -43.28
C GLY A 418 19.75 -25.52 -43.99
N GLN A 419 19.72 -25.69 -45.31
CA GLN A 419 20.88 -26.01 -46.13
C GLN A 419 21.72 -24.78 -46.50
N ALA A 420 21.30 -23.56 -46.12
CA ALA A 420 21.94 -22.31 -46.52
C ALA A 420 23.36 -22.07 -45.96
N GLY A 421 23.91 -22.98 -45.16
CA GLY A 421 25.28 -22.89 -44.64
C GLY A 421 25.47 -21.79 -43.59
N ALA A 422 24.40 -21.37 -42.90
CA ALA A 422 24.45 -20.36 -41.84
C ALA A 422 24.72 -20.98 -40.45
N ASP A 423 25.29 -20.18 -39.55
CA ASP A 423 25.54 -20.58 -38.15
C ASP A 423 24.26 -20.75 -37.34
N GLN A 424 23.19 -20.06 -37.77
CA GLN A 424 21.86 -20.15 -37.20
C GLN A 424 20.82 -19.89 -38.29
N VAL A 425 19.67 -20.58 -38.23
CA VAL A 425 18.57 -20.37 -39.17
C VAL A 425 17.26 -20.17 -38.40
N LEU A 426 16.54 -19.10 -38.70
CA LEU A 426 15.19 -18.85 -38.20
C LEU A 426 14.22 -18.70 -39.38
N VAL A 427 13.20 -19.55 -39.43
CA VAL A 427 12.13 -19.48 -40.45
C VAL A 427 10.85 -18.97 -39.80
N LEU A 428 10.33 -17.84 -40.30
CA LEU A 428 9.10 -17.20 -39.87
C LEU A 428 8.05 -17.37 -40.98
N LEU A 429 7.05 -18.21 -40.73
CA LEU A 429 5.94 -18.45 -41.66
C LEU A 429 4.71 -17.65 -41.20
N ASP A 430 4.46 -16.50 -41.81
CA ASP A 430 3.28 -15.65 -41.56
C ASP A 430 2.26 -15.85 -42.70
N SER A 431 1.46 -16.91 -42.63
CA SER A 431 0.65 -17.34 -43.78
C SER A 431 -0.84 -17.04 -43.62
N VAL A 432 -1.49 -16.69 -44.72
CA VAL A 432 -2.95 -16.52 -44.81
C VAL A 432 -3.56 -17.77 -45.43
N ARG A 433 -4.65 -18.30 -44.87
CA ARG A 433 -5.35 -19.45 -45.48
C ARG A 433 -6.00 -19.04 -46.80
N ALA A 434 -5.67 -19.71 -47.88
CA ALA A 434 -6.33 -19.48 -49.16
C ALA A 434 -7.85 -19.74 -49.06
N PRO A 435 -8.69 -18.99 -49.79
CA PRO A 435 -10.12 -19.25 -49.86
C PRO A 435 -10.40 -20.71 -50.25
N GLY A 436 -11.31 -21.38 -49.51
CA GLY A 436 -11.68 -22.77 -49.78
C GLY A 436 -10.74 -23.86 -49.22
N SER A 437 -9.65 -23.51 -48.52
CA SER A 437 -8.64 -24.47 -48.00
C SER A 437 -9.02 -25.21 -46.69
N GLY A 438 -10.24 -25.03 -46.17
CA GLY A 438 -10.74 -25.62 -44.92
C GLY A 438 -10.27 -24.89 -43.65
N LYS A 439 -11.04 -24.98 -42.56
CA LYS A 439 -10.88 -24.14 -41.35
C LYS A 439 -10.02 -24.73 -40.21
N ASP A 440 -9.70 -26.03 -40.26
CA ASP A 440 -9.12 -26.76 -39.11
C ASP A 440 -7.78 -27.45 -39.44
N TRP A 441 -6.73 -26.68 -39.74
CA TRP A 441 -5.37 -27.19 -39.81
C TRP A 441 -4.35 -26.15 -39.35
N VAL A 442 -3.20 -26.64 -38.88
CA VAL A 442 -2.08 -25.83 -38.38
C VAL A 442 -0.76 -26.42 -38.89
N TYR A 443 0.32 -25.64 -38.81
CA TYR A 443 1.67 -26.14 -39.10
C TYR A 443 2.09 -27.21 -38.09
N GLY A 444 2.70 -28.30 -38.58
CA GLY A 444 3.33 -29.32 -37.76
C GLY A 444 4.77 -28.95 -37.35
N PRO A 445 5.43 -29.76 -36.50
CA PRO A 445 6.85 -29.62 -36.16
C PRO A 445 7.74 -29.91 -37.37
N MET A 446 8.12 -28.88 -38.12
CA MET A 446 8.92 -29.05 -39.35
C MET A 446 10.42 -28.82 -39.12
N ALA A 447 10.81 -28.29 -37.95
CA ALA A 447 12.22 -28.21 -37.55
C ALA A 447 12.94 -29.58 -37.48
N ARG A 448 12.21 -30.70 -37.43
CA ARG A 448 12.81 -32.05 -37.46
C ARG A 448 13.50 -32.40 -38.78
N THR A 449 13.19 -31.70 -39.88
CA THR A 449 13.86 -31.83 -41.18
C THR A 449 15.03 -30.88 -41.37
N LEU A 450 15.22 -29.95 -40.42
CA LEU A 450 16.30 -28.95 -40.41
C LEU A 450 17.57 -29.45 -39.72
N ARG A 451 17.75 -30.76 -39.47
CA ARG A 451 18.88 -31.31 -38.69
C ARG A 451 20.24 -30.92 -39.30
N THR A 452 20.80 -29.82 -38.83
CA THR A 452 22.17 -29.37 -39.07
C THR A 452 22.90 -29.28 -37.72
N ALA A 453 24.22 -29.08 -37.75
CA ALA A 453 25.03 -28.91 -36.54
C ALA A 453 24.77 -27.56 -35.81
N SER A 454 24.06 -26.64 -36.47
CA SER A 454 23.76 -25.28 -36.02
C SER A 454 22.32 -25.15 -35.51
N TRP A 455 21.99 -24.05 -34.80
CA TRP A 455 20.64 -23.86 -34.27
C TRP A 455 19.64 -23.52 -35.38
N THR A 456 18.46 -24.13 -35.30
CA THR A 456 17.38 -23.93 -36.26
C THR A 456 16.06 -23.73 -35.54
N GLY A 457 15.42 -22.58 -35.76
CA GLY A 457 14.12 -22.22 -35.20
C GLY A 457 13.06 -22.03 -36.29
N GLN A 458 11.81 -22.30 -35.93
CA GLN A 458 10.63 -22.08 -36.74
C GLN A 458 9.55 -21.43 -35.88
N ILE A 459 9.00 -20.30 -36.35
CA ILE A 459 7.77 -19.69 -35.83
C ILE A 459 6.76 -19.74 -36.98
N SER A 460 5.57 -20.26 -36.72
CA SER A 460 4.55 -20.38 -37.76
C SER A 460 3.19 -19.91 -37.27
N VAL A 461 2.58 -19.02 -38.04
CA VAL A 461 1.24 -18.48 -37.84
C VAL A 461 0.44 -18.73 -39.12
N LEU A 462 -0.81 -19.14 -38.94
CA LEU A 462 -1.74 -19.39 -40.03
C LEU A 462 -3.08 -18.73 -39.72
N VAL A 463 -3.35 -17.59 -40.32
CA VAL A 463 -4.57 -16.80 -40.05
C VAL A 463 -5.65 -17.03 -41.11
N PRO A 464 -6.94 -16.85 -40.78
CA PRO A 464 -8.00 -16.78 -41.80
C PRO A 464 -7.79 -15.56 -42.72
N HIS A 465 -8.30 -15.65 -43.95
CA HIS A 465 -8.29 -14.55 -44.93
C HIS A 465 -9.24 -13.37 -44.56
N ASP A 466 -10.02 -13.50 -43.49
CA ASP A 466 -10.99 -12.46 -43.07
C ASP A 466 -10.26 -11.12 -42.78
N ALA A 467 -10.89 -10.01 -43.20
CA ALA A 467 -10.29 -8.68 -43.18
C ALA A 467 -9.78 -8.28 -41.77
N GLY A 468 -8.46 -8.09 -41.64
CA GLY A 468 -7.81 -7.51 -40.46
C GLY A 468 -6.87 -8.44 -39.69
N TRP A 469 -6.85 -9.75 -39.98
CA TRP A 469 -5.94 -10.69 -39.30
C TRP A 469 -4.67 -11.02 -40.08
N ASP A 470 -4.65 -10.73 -41.39
CA ASP A 470 -3.52 -10.95 -42.29
C ASP A 470 -2.27 -10.12 -41.95
N ARG A 471 -2.41 -9.00 -41.22
CA ARG A 471 -1.28 -8.21 -40.70
C ARG A 471 -0.87 -8.54 -39.26
N LEU A 472 -1.63 -9.39 -38.58
CA LEU A 472 -1.55 -9.54 -37.13
C LEU A 472 -0.15 -9.90 -36.64
N PHE A 473 0.42 -10.98 -37.18
CA PHE A 473 1.70 -11.49 -36.69
C PHE A 473 2.86 -10.57 -37.07
N GLY A 474 2.96 -10.14 -38.34
CA GLY A 474 3.98 -9.20 -38.77
C GLY A 474 3.97 -7.89 -37.96
N SER A 475 2.82 -7.23 -37.77
CA SER A 475 2.74 -5.98 -37.01
C SER A 475 3.04 -6.17 -35.51
N TRP A 476 2.57 -7.28 -34.92
CA TRP A 476 2.91 -7.63 -33.54
C TRP A 476 4.41 -7.92 -33.37
N LEU A 477 5.02 -8.64 -34.32
CA LEU A 477 6.44 -8.97 -34.30
C LEU A 477 7.29 -7.70 -34.42
N VAL A 478 6.91 -6.74 -35.28
CA VAL A 478 7.58 -5.43 -35.37
C VAL A 478 7.55 -4.72 -34.01
N ARG A 479 6.40 -4.66 -33.33
CA ARG A 479 6.28 -4.06 -31.99
C ARG A 479 7.19 -4.77 -30.96
N LEU A 480 7.20 -6.10 -30.98
CA LEU A 480 8.05 -6.91 -30.10
C LEU A 480 9.54 -6.64 -30.35
N LEU A 481 9.99 -6.63 -31.61
CA LEU A 481 11.38 -6.40 -31.98
C LEU A 481 11.84 -4.96 -31.70
N GLN A 482 10.93 -3.99 -31.68
CA GLN A 482 11.23 -2.58 -31.39
C GLN A 482 11.21 -2.24 -29.88
N SER A 483 10.35 -2.88 -29.08
CA SER A 483 10.08 -2.46 -27.69
C SER A 483 10.33 -3.55 -26.63
N GLY A 484 10.47 -4.80 -27.06
CA GLY A 484 10.46 -5.98 -26.18
C GLY A 484 9.07 -6.33 -25.61
N PRO A 485 8.95 -7.45 -24.86
CA PRO A 485 7.67 -8.01 -24.41
C PRO A 485 7.00 -7.21 -23.27
N GLU A 486 5.68 -7.00 -23.32
CA GLU A 486 4.93 -6.15 -22.38
C GLU A 486 4.73 -6.80 -21.00
N THR A 487 4.56 -8.12 -20.93
CA THR A 487 4.26 -8.85 -19.69
C THR A 487 5.36 -9.85 -19.29
N GLY A 488 5.91 -9.69 -18.08
CA GLY A 488 6.81 -10.67 -17.43
C GLY A 488 7.99 -10.04 -16.67
N PRO A 489 8.48 -10.65 -15.57
CA PRO A 489 9.75 -10.23 -14.97
C PRO A 489 10.85 -10.48 -15.98
N GLN A 490 11.78 -9.53 -16.14
CA GLN A 490 12.90 -9.53 -17.10
C GLN A 490 13.41 -10.95 -17.43
N GLY A 491 12.89 -11.53 -18.51
CA GLY A 491 13.29 -12.87 -18.96
C GLY A 491 14.58 -12.76 -19.75
N TRP A 492 15.63 -13.40 -19.22
CA TRP A 492 16.91 -13.77 -19.86
C TRP A 492 16.97 -13.47 -21.36
N GLY A 493 17.87 -12.54 -21.75
CA GLY A 493 18.03 -12.00 -23.11
C GLY A 493 17.42 -10.61 -23.27
N TRP A 494 16.18 -10.41 -22.83
CA TRP A 494 15.46 -9.13 -23.00
C TRP A 494 15.69 -8.16 -21.82
N SER A 495 16.66 -8.44 -20.94
CA SER A 495 17.06 -7.53 -19.86
C SER A 495 17.79 -6.30 -20.42
N PRO A 496 17.63 -5.09 -19.86
CA PRO A 496 18.45 -3.93 -20.24
C PRO A 496 19.99 -4.12 -20.09
N ARG A 497 20.43 -5.24 -19.47
CA ARG A 497 21.83 -5.63 -19.30
C ARG A 497 22.38 -6.48 -20.45
N ASP A 498 21.51 -7.18 -21.18
CA ASP A 498 21.88 -8.09 -22.26
C ASP A 498 21.91 -7.32 -23.58
N ARG A 499 23.07 -7.28 -24.24
CA ARG A 499 23.25 -6.51 -25.48
C ARG A 499 22.52 -7.13 -26.69
N PHE A 500 22.34 -8.45 -26.67
CA PHE A 500 21.72 -9.22 -27.75
C PHE A 500 20.70 -10.20 -27.18
N ILE A 501 19.70 -10.53 -28.00
CA ILE A 501 18.77 -11.62 -27.74
C ILE A 501 19.06 -12.78 -28.68
N THR A 502 18.84 -13.99 -28.19
CA THR A 502 18.97 -15.24 -28.95
C THR A 502 17.65 -15.61 -29.62
N GLY A 503 17.71 -16.48 -30.64
CA GLY A 503 16.50 -16.95 -31.30
C GLY A 503 15.55 -17.74 -30.40
N GLY A 504 16.07 -18.43 -29.38
CA GLY A 504 15.25 -19.11 -28.38
C GLY A 504 14.47 -18.15 -27.47
N GLU A 505 15.04 -16.99 -27.17
CA GLU A 505 14.41 -15.95 -26.33
C GLU A 505 13.34 -15.18 -27.10
N LEU A 506 13.53 -14.96 -28.40
CA LEU A 506 12.49 -14.44 -29.28
C LEU A 506 11.27 -15.38 -29.33
N MET A 507 11.49 -16.68 -29.52
CA MET A 507 10.42 -17.67 -29.54
C MET A 507 9.66 -17.72 -28.20
N ARG A 508 10.37 -17.65 -27.08
CA ARG A 508 9.74 -17.63 -25.76
C ARG A 508 8.91 -16.36 -25.52
N ALA A 509 9.37 -15.20 -25.99
CA ALA A 509 8.59 -13.97 -25.93
C ALA A 509 7.29 -14.10 -26.73
N VAL A 510 7.31 -14.82 -27.85
CA VAL A 510 6.10 -15.16 -28.62
C VAL A 510 5.16 -16.09 -27.85
N ASP A 511 5.66 -17.05 -27.08
CA ASP A 511 4.78 -17.92 -26.27
C ASP A 511 4.13 -17.18 -25.09
N LEU A 512 4.79 -16.15 -24.54
CA LEU A 512 4.36 -15.45 -23.32
C LEU A 512 3.53 -14.19 -23.58
N ASP A 513 3.90 -13.38 -24.58
CA ASP A 513 3.33 -12.04 -24.81
C ASP A 513 2.35 -12.02 -26.00
N TRP A 514 2.07 -13.17 -26.61
CA TRP A 514 1.05 -13.29 -27.66
C TRP A 514 -0.36 -13.15 -27.05
N PRO A 515 -1.20 -12.21 -27.51
CA PRO A 515 -2.47 -11.96 -26.84
C PRO A 515 -3.46 -13.10 -27.13
N GLY A 516 -4.06 -13.67 -26.10
CA GLY A 516 -4.91 -14.86 -26.22
C GLY A 516 -6.22 -14.69 -26.98
N GLU A 517 -6.55 -13.46 -27.42
CA GLU A 517 -7.83 -13.09 -28.04
C GLU A 517 -7.86 -13.29 -29.57
N TYR A 518 -6.72 -13.64 -30.18
CA TYR A 518 -6.58 -13.77 -31.63
C TYR A 518 -6.96 -15.15 -32.17
N PRO A 519 -7.45 -15.26 -33.43
CA PRO A 519 -8.00 -16.51 -33.99
C PRO A 519 -6.96 -17.62 -34.22
N SER A 520 -5.67 -17.36 -34.00
CA SER A 520 -4.59 -18.32 -34.23
C SER A 520 -3.44 -18.08 -33.27
N THR A 521 -2.90 -19.18 -32.70
CA THR A 521 -1.74 -19.15 -31.80
C THR A 521 -0.47 -19.52 -32.57
N PRO A 522 0.63 -18.75 -32.43
CA PRO A 522 1.91 -19.10 -33.02
C PRO A 522 2.40 -20.48 -32.58
N ARG A 523 3.05 -21.19 -33.51
CA ARG A 523 3.66 -22.49 -33.26
C ARG A 523 5.18 -22.37 -33.36
N ASN A 524 5.83 -22.62 -32.23
CA ASN A 524 7.26 -22.53 -32.08
C ASN A 524 7.91 -23.92 -32.06
N PHE A 525 8.91 -24.15 -32.91
CA PHE A 525 9.73 -25.37 -32.92
C PHE A 525 11.20 -25.04 -33.13
N ALA A 526 12.09 -25.59 -32.31
CA ALA A 526 13.53 -25.38 -32.47
C ALA A 526 14.34 -26.65 -32.16
N THR A 527 15.53 -26.73 -32.77
CA THR A 527 16.55 -27.76 -32.50
C THR A 527 17.94 -27.12 -32.51
N GLY A 528 18.90 -27.68 -31.77
CA GLY A 528 20.25 -27.12 -31.60
C GLY A 528 20.33 -26.08 -30.46
N VAL A 529 21.48 -25.40 -30.33
CA VAL A 529 21.75 -24.42 -29.26
C VAL A 529 21.77 -23.00 -29.83
N PRO A 530 20.81 -22.13 -29.48
CA PRO A 530 20.72 -20.78 -30.04
C PRO A 530 21.91 -19.93 -29.60
N ARG A 531 22.40 -19.04 -30.49
CA ARG A 531 23.35 -17.97 -30.13
C ARG A 531 22.68 -16.61 -30.36
N GLU A 532 23.43 -15.54 -30.16
CA GLU A 532 22.99 -14.16 -30.38
C GLU A 532 22.40 -14.01 -31.79
N LEU A 533 21.17 -13.50 -31.85
CA LEU A 533 20.39 -13.34 -33.08
C LEU A 533 20.28 -11.87 -33.44
N LEU A 534 19.84 -10.99 -32.53
CA LEU A 534 19.71 -9.55 -32.83
C LEU A 534 19.99 -8.68 -31.59
N PRO A 535 20.30 -7.38 -31.77
CA PRO A 535 20.42 -6.44 -30.66
C PRO A 535 19.15 -6.39 -29.82
N ASN A 536 19.31 -6.29 -28.51
CA ASN A 536 18.18 -6.13 -27.60
C ASN A 536 17.71 -4.65 -27.62
N PRO A 537 16.47 -4.33 -28.02
CA PRO A 537 15.99 -2.95 -28.04
C PRO A 537 15.94 -2.30 -26.64
N ARG A 538 15.83 -3.11 -25.58
CA ARG A 538 15.85 -2.62 -24.19
C ARG A 538 17.25 -2.26 -23.70
N TYR A 539 18.30 -2.73 -24.38
CA TYR A 539 19.68 -2.32 -24.12
C TYR A 539 19.93 -0.86 -24.55
N ALA A 540 19.30 -0.42 -25.65
CA ALA A 540 19.44 0.93 -26.21
C ALA A 540 18.74 2.04 -25.37
N LEU A 541 18.05 1.69 -24.29
CA LEU A 541 17.47 2.64 -23.33
C LEU A 541 18.53 3.26 -22.38
N ARG A 542 19.83 2.97 -22.59
CA ARG A 542 20.96 3.67 -21.99
C ARG A 542 21.15 5.05 -22.65
N ARG A 543 20.72 6.12 -21.97
CA ARG A 543 21.38 7.43 -22.10
C ARG A 543 22.34 7.63 -20.92
N PHE A 544 23.48 6.95 -21.00
CA PHE A 544 24.76 7.35 -20.39
C PHE A 544 25.86 6.99 -21.41
N PRO A 545 26.95 7.77 -21.54
CA PRO A 545 27.93 7.61 -22.61
C PRO A 545 28.55 6.21 -22.65
N ASP A 546 28.85 5.72 -23.85
CA ASP A 546 29.29 4.33 -24.10
C ASP A 546 30.55 3.94 -23.32
N GLY A 547 30.49 2.76 -22.67
CA GLY A 547 31.68 1.98 -22.32
C GLY A 547 32.06 1.85 -20.83
N VAL A 548 31.28 2.33 -19.86
CA VAL A 548 31.65 2.21 -18.44
C VAL A 548 30.51 1.68 -17.57
N HIS A 549 30.81 0.66 -16.76
CA HIS A 549 29.87 0.03 -15.83
C HIS A 549 29.83 0.83 -14.51
N PRO A 550 28.67 1.02 -13.84
CA PRO A 550 28.58 1.75 -12.57
C PRO A 550 29.43 1.17 -11.43
N ALA A 551 29.80 -0.11 -11.52
CA ALA A 551 30.74 -0.74 -10.57
C ALA A 551 32.22 -0.42 -10.84
N ASP A 552 32.55 0.20 -11.98
CA ASP A 552 33.92 0.60 -12.35
C ASP A 552 34.28 2.00 -11.85
N PHE A 553 33.27 2.82 -11.53
CA PHE A 553 33.52 4.14 -10.99
C PHE A 553 33.49 4.09 -9.46
N GLY A 554 34.60 4.46 -8.83
CA GLY A 554 34.71 4.56 -7.37
C GLY A 554 33.64 5.47 -6.75
N GLU A 555 33.57 5.46 -5.42
CA GLU A 555 32.57 6.14 -4.58
C GLU A 555 32.24 7.59 -4.99
N ALA A 556 33.22 8.31 -5.53
CA ALA A 556 33.07 9.68 -6.05
C ALA A 556 32.04 9.81 -7.19
N TYR A 557 32.02 8.88 -8.15
CA TYR A 557 31.07 8.92 -9.27
C TYR A 557 29.68 8.44 -8.85
N ALA A 558 29.61 7.43 -7.97
CA ALA A 558 28.33 7.01 -7.37
C ALA A 558 27.68 8.19 -6.61
N GLN A 559 28.49 9.05 -6.00
CA GLN A 559 28.03 10.27 -5.35
C GLN A 559 27.56 11.34 -6.34
N GLU A 560 28.27 11.56 -7.46
CA GLU A 560 27.83 12.46 -8.52
C GLU A 560 26.53 11.99 -9.19
N ALA A 561 26.42 10.69 -9.49
CA ALA A 561 25.23 10.08 -10.06
C ALA A 561 24.04 10.16 -9.09
N ALA A 562 24.24 9.87 -7.80
CA ALA A 562 23.20 10.01 -6.78
C ALA A 562 22.74 11.47 -6.64
N ALA A 563 23.66 12.44 -6.69
CA ALA A 563 23.31 13.87 -6.65
C ALA A 563 22.44 14.26 -7.85
N PHE A 564 22.82 13.85 -9.06
CA PHE A 564 22.02 14.11 -10.27
C PHE A 564 20.63 13.46 -10.19
N LEU A 565 20.56 12.18 -9.82
CA LEU A 565 19.29 11.46 -9.70
C LEU A 565 18.40 12.04 -8.58
N GLY A 566 19.00 12.52 -7.49
CA GLY A 566 18.30 13.25 -6.44
C GLY A 566 17.65 14.54 -6.95
N GLU A 567 18.36 15.33 -7.77
CA GLU A 567 17.77 16.51 -8.42
C GLU A 567 16.64 16.13 -9.37
N VAL A 568 16.80 15.08 -10.17
CA VAL A 568 15.73 14.59 -11.06
C VAL A 568 14.49 14.24 -10.24
N ILE A 569 14.63 13.57 -9.10
CA ILE A 569 13.49 13.29 -8.19
C ILE A 569 12.87 14.60 -7.70
N ARG A 570 13.67 15.55 -7.20
CA ARG A 570 13.18 16.84 -6.67
C ARG A 570 12.49 17.73 -7.71
N ASP A 571 12.85 17.59 -8.99
CA ASP A 571 12.33 18.40 -10.09
C ASP A 571 11.25 17.68 -10.92
N SER A 572 11.02 16.38 -10.68
CA SER A 572 10.06 15.51 -11.40
C SER A 572 8.57 15.82 -11.14
N ALA A 573 8.23 17.07 -10.81
CA ALA A 573 6.88 17.50 -10.47
C ALA A 573 5.83 17.22 -11.55
N SER A 574 6.24 16.97 -12.80
CA SER A 574 5.40 16.75 -13.98
C SER A 574 5.57 15.38 -14.65
N SER A 575 6.50 14.51 -14.23
CA SER A 575 6.78 13.23 -14.89
C SER A 575 7.00 12.08 -13.89
N PRO A 576 5.95 11.32 -13.53
CA PRO A 576 6.06 10.16 -12.63
C PRO A 576 7.03 9.08 -13.14
N ALA A 577 7.13 8.91 -14.46
CA ALA A 577 8.01 7.92 -15.07
C ALA A 577 9.49 8.30 -14.95
N ASP A 578 9.85 9.59 -15.04
CA ASP A 578 11.23 10.04 -14.77
C ASP A 578 11.59 9.87 -13.29
N ARG A 579 10.64 10.14 -12.38
CA ARG A 579 10.81 9.92 -10.94
C ARG A 579 11.05 8.45 -10.61
N GLU A 580 10.18 7.56 -11.07
CA GLU A 580 10.27 6.12 -10.81
C GLU A 580 11.59 5.55 -11.35
N ARG A 581 12.02 5.99 -12.54
CA ARG A 581 13.32 5.65 -13.12
C ARG A 581 14.48 6.17 -12.27
N ALA A 582 14.42 7.40 -11.79
CA ALA A 582 15.48 7.98 -10.96
C ALA A 582 15.59 7.29 -9.59
N VAL A 583 14.46 6.97 -8.95
CA VAL A 583 14.41 6.18 -7.71
C VAL A 583 14.98 4.78 -7.94
N SER A 584 14.57 4.10 -9.01
CA SER A 584 15.08 2.78 -9.37
C SER A 584 16.61 2.81 -9.61
N ASN A 585 17.10 3.82 -10.33
CA ASN A 585 18.53 4.00 -10.55
C ASN A 585 19.30 4.28 -9.25
N MET A 586 18.73 5.05 -8.32
CA MET A 586 19.34 5.25 -7.01
C MET A 586 19.41 3.94 -6.21
N LEU A 587 18.38 3.09 -6.26
CA LEU A 587 18.42 1.80 -5.56
C LEU A 587 19.49 0.86 -6.11
N LEU A 588 19.77 0.93 -7.41
CA LEU A 588 20.86 0.19 -8.05
C LEU A 588 22.26 0.65 -7.61
N LEU A 589 22.41 1.89 -7.12
CA LEU A 589 23.67 2.42 -6.59
C LEU A 589 23.92 2.01 -5.12
N GLY A 590 22.95 1.36 -4.47
CA GLY A 590 23.10 0.75 -3.14
C GLY A 590 22.06 1.21 -2.11
N PRO A 591 22.00 0.54 -0.94
CA PRO A 591 20.97 0.79 0.07
C PRO A 591 21.03 2.19 0.71
N ASP A 592 22.22 2.79 0.83
CA ASP A 592 22.37 4.16 1.33
C ASP A 592 21.78 5.19 0.35
N ARG A 593 21.88 4.90 -0.94
CA ARG A 593 21.28 5.72 -2.01
C ARG A 593 19.76 5.59 -2.03
N GLY A 594 19.22 4.46 -1.57
CA GLY A 594 17.79 4.33 -1.29
C GLY A 594 17.28 5.28 -0.20
N ILE A 595 18.09 5.56 0.84
CA ILE A 595 17.75 6.58 1.86
C ILE A 595 17.82 7.98 1.23
N GLU A 596 18.86 8.27 0.44
CA GLU A 596 18.97 9.54 -0.30
C GLU A 596 17.78 9.77 -1.26
N ALA A 597 17.29 8.71 -1.92
CA ALA A 597 16.09 8.77 -2.74
C ALA A 597 14.83 9.09 -1.93
N ALA A 598 14.67 8.47 -0.77
CA ALA A 598 13.53 8.78 0.11
C ALA A 598 13.58 10.20 0.67
N VAL A 599 14.77 10.73 0.94
CA VAL A 599 14.96 12.14 1.33
C VAL A 599 14.56 13.05 0.17
N ALA A 600 15.02 12.78 -1.06
CA ALA A 600 14.63 13.55 -2.24
C ALA A 600 13.11 13.49 -2.52
N LEU A 601 12.46 12.35 -2.28
CA LEU A 601 11.00 12.21 -2.34
C LEU A 601 10.28 13.02 -1.26
N THR A 602 10.85 13.11 -0.05
CA THR A 602 10.33 13.93 1.04
C THR A 602 10.43 15.43 0.68
N ASP A 603 11.57 15.87 0.14
CA ASP A 603 11.76 17.25 -0.37
C ASP A 603 10.74 17.57 -1.49
N LEU A 604 10.52 16.64 -2.41
CA LEU A 604 9.51 16.78 -3.47
C LEU A 604 8.10 16.91 -2.88
N ALA A 605 7.77 16.12 -1.86
CA ALA A 605 6.48 16.18 -1.18
C ALA A 605 6.26 17.54 -0.49
N GLU A 606 7.30 18.10 0.13
CA GLU A 606 7.29 19.45 0.70
C GLU A 606 7.07 20.52 -0.39
N ARG A 607 7.74 20.40 -1.55
CA ARG A 607 7.50 21.28 -2.71
C ARG A 607 6.06 21.19 -3.22
N PHE A 608 5.50 19.98 -3.33
CA PHE A 608 4.09 19.81 -3.69
C PHE A 608 3.15 20.42 -2.65
N THR A 609 3.49 20.32 -1.37
CA THR A 609 2.75 20.94 -0.28
C THR A 609 2.74 22.46 -0.43
N ALA A 610 3.91 23.07 -0.67
CA ALA A 610 4.04 24.50 -0.92
C ALA A 610 3.27 24.95 -2.18
N ALA A 611 3.24 24.12 -3.22
CA ALA A 611 2.45 24.34 -4.44
C ALA A 611 0.95 24.01 -4.29
N SER A 612 0.48 23.66 -3.07
CA SER A 612 -0.91 23.26 -2.80
C SER A 612 -1.39 22.02 -3.58
N ARG A 613 -0.48 21.22 -4.13
CA ARG A 613 -0.74 19.95 -4.85
C ARG A 613 -0.82 18.79 -3.84
N ARG A 614 -1.87 18.80 -3.01
CA ARG A 614 -2.01 17.88 -1.86
C ARG A 614 -1.96 16.39 -2.22
N THR A 615 -2.61 15.99 -3.32
CA THR A 615 -2.64 14.57 -3.74
C THR A 615 -1.25 14.06 -4.10
N ASP A 616 -0.48 14.85 -4.84
CA ASP A 616 0.87 14.49 -5.25
C ASP A 616 1.83 14.47 -4.04
N ALA A 617 1.65 15.41 -3.10
CA ALA A 617 2.42 15.43 -1.86
C ALA A 617 2.17 14.16 -1.02
N VAL A 618 0.91 13.74 -0.86
CA VAL A 618 0.57 12.49 -0.15
C VAL A 618 1.21 11.28 -0.84
N ALA A 619 1.15 11.21 -2.17
CA ALA A 619 1.77 10.12 -2.92
C ALA A 619 3.29 10.07 -2.74
N ALA A 620 3.97 11.22 -2.82
CA ALA A 620 5.42 11.29 -2.65
C ALA A 620 5.88 10.95 -1.22
N TYR A 621 5.16 11.41 -0.18
CA TYR A 621 5.43 10.98 1.19
C TYR A 621 5.21 9.48 1.39
N GLN A 622 4.15 8.92 0.80
CA GLN A 622 3.85 7.49 0.91
C GLN A 622 4.94 6.65 0.23
N GLU A 623 5.40 7.05 -0.96
CA GLU A 623 6.50 6.42 -1.69
C GLU A 623 7.81 6.45 -0.86
N ALA A 624 8.13 7.58 -0.22
CA ALA A 624 9.27 7.68 0.69
C ALA A 624 9.13 6.75 1.91
N ILE A 625 7.95 6.68 2.53
CA ILE A 625 7.68 5.81 3.70
C ILE A 625 7.81 4.33 3.32
N ASP A 626 7.26 3.94 2.17
CA ASP A 626 7.30 2.56 1.68
C ASP A 626 8.73 2.12 1.36
N LEU A 627 9.59 3.06 0.92
CA LEU A 627 11.01 2.82 0.72
C LEU A 627 11.80 2.72 2.03
N LEU A 628 11.47 3.57 3.01
CA LEU A 628 12.23 3.67 4.27
C LEU A 628 11.89 2.59 5.30
N ARG A 629 10.64 2.11 5.35
CA ARG A 629 10.21 1.05 6.29
C ARG A 629 11.05 -0.23 6.20
N PRO A 630 11.34 -0.81 5.02
CA PRO A 630 12.20 -1.99 4.93
C PRO A 630 13.68 -1.67 5.26
N LEU A 631 14.16 -0.46 4.96
CA LEU A 631 15.55 -0.03 5.21
C LEU A 631 15.84 0.18 6.71
N ALA A 632 14.84 0.64 7.47
CA ALA A 632 14.93 0.83 8.92
C ALA A 632 15.31 -0.45 9.70
N GLY A 633 15.02 -1.65 9.17
CA GLY A 633 15.43 -2.92 9.78
C GLY A 633 16.91 -3.28 9.57
N ARG A 634 17.57 -2.75 8.54
CA ARG A 634 18.97 -3.09 8.15
C ARG A 634 19.97 -2.01 8.57
N ARG A 635 19.58 -0.73 8.51
CA ARG A 635 20.38 0.41 8.96
C ARG A 635 19.49 1.34 9.78
N PRO A 636 19.41 1.13 11.11
CA PRO A 636 18.34 1.71 11.89
C PRO A 636 18.39 3.24 11.92
N GLU A 637 19.54 3.86 12.12
CA GLU A 637 19.52 5.26 12.55
C GLU A 637 19.16 6.29 11.46
N SER A 638 19.87 6.31 10.33
CA SER A 638 19.61 7.26 9.23
C SER A 638 18.24 7.01 8.58
N ALA A 639 17.85 5.74 8.43
CA ALA A 639 16.54 5.38 7.92
C ALA A 639 15.41 5.75 8.90
N HIS A 640 15.58 5.60 10.23
CA HIS A 640 14.59 6.06 11.21
C HIS A 640 14.45 7.59 11.23
N GLN A 641 15.55 8.33 11.01
CA GLN A 641 15.50 9.80 10.91
C GLN A 641 14.67 10.24 9.69
N ALA A 642 15.01 9.71 8.51
CA ALA A 642 14.27 10.01 7.28
C ALA A 642 12.80 9.55 7.38
N LEU A 643 12.54 8.36 7.94
CA LEU A 643 11.19 7.84 8.11
C LEU A 643 10.37 8.73 9.05
N GLY A 644 10.95 9.17 10.15
CA GLY A 644 10.31 10.11 11.06
C GLY A 644 10.00 11.47 10.42
N ALA A 645 10.78 11.92 9.44
CA ALA A 645 10.50 13.13 8.66
C ALA A 645 9.30 12.94 7.71
N SER A 646 9.31 11.88 6.90
CA SER A 646 8.23 11.60 5.94
C SER A 646 6.89 11.32 6.65
N LEU A 647 6.91 10.58 7.77
CA LEU A 647 5.72 10.32 8.59
C LEU A 647 5.14 11.61 9.19
N TYR A 648 6.00 12.49 9.70
CA TYR A 648 5.58 13.79 10.24
C TYR A 648 4.96 14.69 9.14
N GLY A 649 5.59 14.76 7.96
CA GLY A 649 5.08 15.53 6.83
C GLY A 649 3.72 15.05 6.34
N LEU A 650 3.55 13.73 6.16
CA LEU A 650 2.25 13.14 5.79
C LEU A 650 1.18 13.38 6.86
N ALA A 651 1.52 13.19 8.14
CA ALA A 651 0.59 13.46 9.24
C ALA A 651 0.18 14.93 9.28
N GLY A 652 1.10 15.86 9.00
CA GLY A 652 0.83 17.29 8.89
C GLY A 652 -0.19 17.61 7.79
N LEU A 653 -0.03 17.05 6.60
CA LEU A 653 -1.00 17.21 5.51
C LEU A 653 -2.40 16.69 5.84
N LEU A 654 -2.46 15.53 6.50
CA LEU A 654 -3.73 14.93 6.93
C LEU A 654 -4.39 15.75 8.04
N CYS A 655 -3.59 16.30 8.96
CA CYS A 655 -3.98 17.24 10.00
C CYS A 655 -4.60 18.52 9.38
N ASP A 656 -3.94 19.14 8.41
CA ASP A 656 -4.45 20.32 7.71
C ASP A 656 -5.74 20.05 6.91
N ALA A 657 -5.92 18.81 6.47
CA ALA A 657 -7.15 18.35 5.82
C ALA A 657 -8.25 17.90 6.82
N TYR A 658 -8.07 18.15 8.12
CA TYR A 658 -8.99 17.74 9.19
C TYR A 658 -9.23 16.23 9.28
N ARG A 659 -8.33 15.41 8.71
CA ARG A 659 -8.40 13.93 8.70
C ARG A 659 -7.65 13.33 9.89
N TRP A 660 -8.02 13.76 11.10
CA TRP A 660 -7.32 13.44 12.36
C TRP A 660 -7.11 11.93 12.59
N ALA A 661 -8.16 11.14 12.34
CA ALA A 661 -8.11 9.69 12.55
C ALA A 661 -7.10 8.99 11.61
N GLN A 662 -6.92 9.50 10.39
CA GLN A 662 -5.94 8.97 9.44
C GLN A 662 -4.52 9.47 9.76
N ALA A 663 -4.38 10.70 10.27
CA ALA A 663 -3.09 11.26 10.67
C ALA A 663 -2.47 10.51 11.87
N ARG A 664 -3.33 10.10 12.82
CA ARG A 664 -2.94 9.51 14.11
C ARG A 664 -1.86 8.42 14.03
N PRO A 665 -2.02 7.32 13.27
CA PRO A 665 -1.00 6.26 13.23
C PRO A 665 0.37 6.75 12.76
N PHE A 666 0.42 7.70 11.83
CA PHE A 666 1.68 8.23 11.29
C PHE A 666 2.43 9.10 12.30
N VAL A 667 1.74 10.00 12.99
CA VAL A 667 2.37 10.84 14.02
C VAL A 667 2.73 10.04 15.27
N GLU A 668 1.94 9.00 15.62
CA GLU A 668 2.28 8.07 16.71
C GLU A 668 3.59 7.32 16.41
N GLU A 669 3.73 6.78 15.19
CA GLU A 669 4.96 6.14 14.73
C GLU A 669 6.14 7.14 14.71
N ALA A 670 5.93 8.36 14.20
CA ALA A 670 6.96 9.40 14.17
C ALA A 670 7.47 9.79 15.56
N VAL A 671 6.57 9.98 16.54
CA VAL A 671 6.93 10.26 17.94
C VAL A 671 7.72 9.11 18.54
N ALA A 672 7.28 7.86 18.33
CA ALA A 672 7.97 6.68 18.85
C ALA A 672 9.41 6.56 18.31
N LEU A 673 9.60 6.80 17.00
CA LEU A 673 10.92 6.80 16.36
C LEU A 673 11.80 7.94 16.89
N ARG A 674 11.31 9.18 16.89
CA ARG A 674 12.07 10.35 17.33
C ARG A 674 12.38 10.32 18.82
N ARG A 675 11.53 9.70 19.65
CA ARG A 675 11.80 9.50 21.09
C ARG A 675 13.00 8.58 21.30
N ARG A 676 13.04 7.42 20.62
CA ARG A 676 14.18 6.50 20.66
C ARG A 676 15.47 7.17 20.17
N LEU A 677 15.39 7.96 19.10
CA LEU A 677 16.55 8.69 18.59
C LEU A 677 17.02 9.78 19.56
N ALA A 678 16.11 10.48 20.24
CA ALA A 678 16.46 11.55 21.18
C ALA A 678 17.13 11.04 22.47
N GLU A 679 16.96 9.75 22.81
CA GLU A 679 17.66 9.11 23.93
C GLU A 679 19.16 8.99 23.68
N THR A 680 19.58 8.70 22.44
CA THR A 680 20.99 8.57 22.05
C THR A 680 21.57 9.84 21.44
N ARG A 681 20.73 10.72 20.89
CA ARG A 681 21.12 11.92 20.14
C ARG A 681 20.35 13.18 20.58
N PRO A 682 20.95 14.03 21.43
CA PRO A 682 20.34 15.28 21.87
C PRO A 682 19.92 16.22 20.74
N ASP A 683 20.60 16.19 19.58
CA ASP A 683 20.28 16.97 18.38
C ASP A 683 18.94 16.59 17.73
N GLN A 684 18.33 15.47 18.12
CA GLN A 684 17.00 15.04 17.64
C GLN A 684 15.85 15.54 18.52
N ARG A 685 16.15 16.14 19.68
CA ARG A 685 15.14 16.70 20.60
C ARG A 685 14.23 17.75 19.97
N PRO A 686 14.71 18.69 19.12
CA PRO A 686 13.82 19.65 18.45
C PRO A 686 12.77 18.95 17.58
N ARG A 687 13.18 17.95 16.79
CA ARG A 687 12.27 17.16 15.93
C ARG A 687 11.26 16.37 16.75
N LEU A 688 11.66 15.84 17.90
CA LEU A 688 10.73 15.19 18.83
C LEU A 688 9.67 16.17 19.34
N ALA A 689 10.07 17.39 19.72
CA ALA A 689 9.12 18.41 20.19
C ALA A 689 8.09 18.78 19.11
N GLU A 690 8.52 18.93 17.85
CA GLU A 690 7.63 19.18 16.72
C GLU A 690 6.61 18.05 16.53
N SER A 691 7.06 16.80 16.57
CA SER A 691 6.16 15.64 16.47
C SER A 691 5.20 15.54 17.65
N LEU A 692 5.63 15.85 18.87
CA LEU A 692 4.76 15.88 20.05
C LEU A 692 3.72 17.00 19.96
N HIS A 693 4.11 18.16 19.41
CA HIS A 693 3.17 19.25 19.16
C HIS A 693 2.07 18.82 18.16
N LEU A 694 2.48 18.23 17.03
CA LEU A 694 1.53 17.69 16.04
C LEU A 694 0.68 16.56 16.65
N TRP A 695 1.26 15.71 17.49
CA TRP A 695 0.54 14.65 18.19
C TRP A 695 -0.57 15.22 19.07
N SER A 696 -0.28 16.28 19.83
CA SER A 696 -1.28 17.03 20.61
C SER A 696 -2.43 17.55 19.73
N LEU A 697 -2.13 18.12 18.55
CA LEU A 697 -3.15 18.62 17.62
C LEU A 697 -4.04 17.50 17.08
N VAL A 698 -3.45 16.37 16.70
CA VAL A 698 -4.17 15.21 16.17
C VAL A 698 -5.02 14.54 17.25
N LEU A 699 -4.48 14.37 18.46
CA LEU A 699 -5.22 13.80 19.60
C LEU A 699 -6.45 14.64 19.95
N ARG A 700 -6.30 15.97 19.99
CA ARG A 700 -7.45 16.89 20.12
C ARG A 700 -8.47 16.62 19.02
N GLY A 701 -8.04 16.57 17.76
CA GLY A 701 -8.92 16.36 16.62
C GLY A 701 -9.72 15.06 16.71
N THR A 702 -9.20 14.05 17.42
CA THR A 702 -9.90 12.79 17.72
C THR A 702 -10.74 12.79 19.00
N GLY A 703 -10.82 13.93 19.72
CA GLY A 703 -11.58 14.07 20.97
C GLY A 703 -10.85 13.62 22.24
N LEU A 704 -9.55 13.27 22.14
CA LEU A 704 -8.73 12.81 23.27
C LEU A 704 -8.04 14.00 23.96
N HIS A 705 -8.83 14.81 24.68
CA HIS A 705 -8.36 16.08 25.28
C HIS A 705 -7.25 15.90 26.32
N GLN A 706 -7.33 14.88 27.18
CA GLN A 706 -6.33 14.65 28.24
C GLN A 706 -4.99 14.17 27.67
N PRO A 707 -4.91 13.13 26.80
CA PRO A 707 -3.66 12.78 26.12
C PRO A 707 -3.09 13.93 25.27
N ALA A 708 -3.95 14.75 24.67
CA ALA A 708 -3.50 15.93 23.90
C ALA A 708 -2.79 16.95 24.80
N LEU A 709 -3.28 17.17 26.01
CA LEU A 709 -2.63 18.04 27.00
C LEU A 709 -1.25 17.48 27.39
N GLU A 710 -1.16 16.19 27.71
CA GLU A 710 0.09 15.54 28.11
C GLU A 710 1.17 15.69 27.03
N ALA A 711 0.83 15.44 25.76
CA ALA A 711 1.74 15.63 24.64
C ALA A 711 2.18 17.09 24.46
N ALA A 712 1.27 18.05 24.65
CA ALA A 712 1.59 19.47 24.55
C ALA A 712 2.49 19.97 25.69
N VAL A 713 2.30 19.46 26.91
CA VAL A 713 3.17 19.74 28.06
C VAL A 713 4.58 19.20 27.79
N GLU A 714 4.70 17.94 27.36
CA GLU A 714 6.01 17.35 27.04
C GLU A 714 6.74 18.14 25.94
N ALA A 715 6.02 18.56 24.88
CA ALA A 715 6.58 19.38 23.82
C ALA A 715 7.06 20.76 24.32
N ALA A 716 6.26 21.43 25.16
CA ALA A 716 6.59 22.73 25.71
C ALA A 716 7.78 22.67 26.68
N ASP A 717 7.86 21.65 27.52
CA ASP A 717 8.99 21.43 28.44
C ASP A 717 10.29 21.13 27.70
N LEU A 718 10.21 20.36 26.60
CA LEU A 718 11.36 20.08 25.76
C LEU A 718 11.85 21.34 25.04
N LEU A 719 10.95 22.11 24.43
CA LEU A 719 11.27 23.38 23.79
C LEU A 719 11.74 24.44 24.79
N GLY A 720 11.21 24.44 26.01
CA GLY A 720 11.63 25.33 27.08
C GLY A 720 13.09 25.12 27.46
N ARG A 721 13.51 23.85 27.62
CA ARG A 721 14.92 23.50 27.85
C ARG A 721 15.81 23.87 26.67
N LEU A 722 15.39 23.55 25.44
CA LEU A 722 16.14 23.89 24.23
C LEU A 722 16.30 25.41 24.04
N THR A 723 15.29 26.19 24.40
CA THR A 723 15.33 27.67 24.33
C THR A 723 16.23 28.26 25.41
N ALA A 724 16.44 27.58 26.54
CA ALA A 724 17.40 28.04 27.55
C ALA A 724 18.86 27.90 27.06
N ASP A 725 19.14 26.88 26.26
CA ASP A 725 20.46 26.63 25.67
C ASP A 725 20.71 27.47 24.41
N ASP A 726 19.73 27.52 23.49
CA ASP A 726 19.76 28.32 22.27
C ASP A 726 18.43 29.08 22.08
N PRO A 727 18.36 30.29 22.67
CA PRO A 727 17.15 31.09 22.61
C PRO A 727 16.76 31.54 21.20
N ASP A 728 17.71 31.72 20.28
CA ASP A 728 17.41 32.33 18.99
C ASP A 728 16.79 31.32 18.02
N THR A 729 17.21 30.05 18.10
CA THR A 729 16.69 28.98 17.24
C THR A 729 15.29 28.50 17.67
N HIS A 730 15.03 28.34 18.97
CA HIS A 730 13.85 27.60 19.44
C HIS A 730 12.69 28.44 19.97
N ARG A 731 12.92 29.74 20.20
CA ARG A 731 11.93 30.65 20.79
C ARG A 731 10.63 30.76 19.98
N ALA A 732 10.71 30.76 18.65
CA ALA A 732 9.52 30.80 17.79
C ALA A 732 8.65 29.54 17.94
N ALA A 733 9.28 28.36 17.93
CA ALA A 733 8.61 27.07 18.10
C ALA A 733 7.98 26.95 19.50
N LEU A 734 8.69 27.39 20.56
CA LEU A 734 8.16 27.44 21.92
C LEU A 734 6.89 28.30 22.01
N ALA A 735 6.87 29.48 21.40
CA ALA A 735 5.68 30.35 21.42
C ALA A 735 4.46 29.75 20.73
N VAL A 736 4.67 29.04 19.60
CA VAL A 736 3.58 28.29 18.93
C VAL A 736 3.07 27.17 19.83
N CYS A 737 3.99 26.41 20.44
CA CYS A 737 3.63 25.33 21.34
C CYS A 737 2.86 25.81 22.57
N LEU A 738 3.31 26.88 23.22
CA LEU A 738 2.64 27.51 24.37
C LEU A 738 1.24 28.03 24.03
N SER A 739 1.04 28.57 22.82
CA SER A 739 -0.29 29.00 22.36
C SER A 739 -1.24 27.82 22.21
N SER A 740 -0.77 26.70 21.66
CA SER A 740 -1.57 25.46 21.56
C SER A 740 -1.81 24.83 22.93
N LEU A 741 -0.81 24.87 23.82
CA LEU A 741 -0.89 24.40 25.20
C LEU A 741 -1.93 25.19 26.01
N ALA A 742 -1.99 26.52 25.84
CA ALA A 742 -3.03 27.34 26.44
C ALA A 742 -4.43 26.84 26.06
N ASN A 743 -4.63 26.53 24.76
CA ASN A 743 -5.89 25.97 24.30
C ASN A 743 -6.15 24.55 24.86
N ARG A 744 -5.11 23.72 25.04
CA ARG A 744 -5.25 22.36 25.65
C ARG A 744 -5.71 22.46 27.10
N TYR A 745 -5.06 23.30 27.91
CA TYR A 745 -5.45 23.55 29.30
C TYR A 745 -6.90 24.03 29.39
N GLY A 746 -7.30 24.89 28.46
CA GLY A 746 -8.66 25.33 28.30
C GLY A 746 -9.69 24.22 28.16
N GLU A 747 -9.43 23.29 27.25
CA GLU A 747 -10.34 22.18 26.94
C GLU A 747 -10.52 21.19 28.08
N VAL A 748 -9.51 21.03 28.94
CA VAL A 748 -9.62 20.21 30.16
C VAL A 748 -10.15 20.99 31.38
N GLY A 749 -10.50 22.28 31.21
CA GLY A 749 -11.08 23.10 32.27
C GLY A 749 -10.06 23.70 33.26
N LEU A 750 -8.83 23.98 32.82
CA LEU A 750 -7.76 24.59 33.61
C LEU A 750 -7.41 26.01 33.12
N PRO A 751 -8.31 27.01 33.26
CA PRO A 751 -8.14 28.34 32.66
C PRO A 751 -6.96 29.15 33.21
N GLU A 752 -6.54 28.94 34.46
CA GLU A 752 -5.38 29.63 35.04
C GLU A 752 -4.05 29.18 34.40
N HIS A 753 -3.92 27.87 34.14
CA HIS A 753 -2.78 27.31 33.42
C HIS A 753 -2.79 27.77 31.95
N ALA A 754 -3.99 27.85 31.36
CA ALA A 754 -4.17 28.37 30.02
C ALA A 754 -3.71 29.83 29.90
N LEU A 755 -4.09 30.69 30.84
CA LEU A 755 -3.65 32.08 30.88
C LEU A 755 -2.12 32.18 31.05
N THR A 756 -1.53 31.37 31.94
CA THR A 756 -0.08 31.35 32.16
C THR A 756 0.68 31.04 30.87
N ALA A 757 0.29 29.98 30.15
CA ALA A 757 0.89 29.62 28.87
C ALA A 757 0.69 30.71 27.79
N ALA A 758 -0.49 31.34 27.75
CA ALA A 758 -0.78 32.43 26.82
C ALA A 758 0.08 33.68 27.07
N VAL A 759 0.29 34.06 28.34
CA VAL A 759 1.16 35.18 28.73
C VAL A 759 2.62 34.89 28.38
N GLN A 760 3.09 33.66 28.59
CA GLN A 760 4.45 33.27 28.19
C GLN A 760 4.63 33.32 26.67
N ALA A 761 3.67 32.82 25.89
CA ALA A 761 3.68 32.90 24.43
C ALA A 761 3.70 34.35 23.93
N GLU A 762 2.88 35.23 24.52
CA GLU A 762 2.86 36.66 24.20
C GLU A 762 4.20 37.33 24.50
N ALA A 763 4.78 37.08 25.68
CA ALA A 763 6.06 37.69 26.06
C ALA A 763 7.16 37.37 25.04
N ILE A 764 7.21 36.12 24.58
CA ILE A 764 8.12 35.70 23.51
C ILE A 764 7.84 36.45 22.20
N ARG A 765 6.58 36.48 21.74
CA ARG A 765 6.22 37.14 20.47
C ARG A 765 6.40 38.66 20.52
N ARG A 766 6.25 39.28 21.69
CA ARG A 766 6.50 40.72 21.88
C ARG A 766 7.97 41.04 21.71
N ALA A 767 8.87 40.24 22.30
CA ALA A 767 10.30 40.40 22.09
C ALA A 767 10.67 40.24 20.59
N GLN A 768 10.13 39.24 19.90
CA GLN A 768 10.36 39.04 18.47
C GLN A 768 9.84 40.20 17.60
N ALA A 769 8.65 40.72 17.90
CA ALA A 769 8.05 41.82 17.15
C ALA A 769 8.81 43.16 17.30
N GLN A 770 9.66 43.30 18.33
CA GLN A 770 10.54 44.45 18.50
C GLN A 770 11.76 44.38 17.55
N SER A 771 12.28 43.18 17.30
CA SER A 771 13.41 42.94 16.39
C SER A 771 12.99 42.76 14.93
N ASP A 772 11.79 42.21 14.69
CA ASP A 772 11.27 41.89 13.36
C ASP A 772 9.82 42.40 13.21
N PRO A 773 9.58 43.44 12.39
CA PRO A 773 8.24 43.93 12.10
C PRO A 773 7.30 42.89 11.45
N GLU A 774 7.82 41.90 10.74
CA GLU A 774 6.99 40.85 10.12
C GLU A 774 6.35 39.93 11.17
N SER A 775 7.01 39.74 12.32
CA SER A 775 6.52 38.99 13.47
C SER A 775 5.34 39.64 14.21
N ARG A 776 4.92 40.87 13.86
CA ARG A 776 3.75 41.54 14.49
C ARG A 776 2.44 40.75 14.32
N ALA A 777 2.28 40.03 13.21
CA ALA A 777 1.11 39.17 13.00
C ALA A 777 1.01 38.04 14.04
N ASP A 778 2.17 37.51 14.47
CA ASP A 778 2.25 36.45 15.49
C ASP A 778 1.99 36.99 16.90
N LEU A 779 2.45 38.20 17.19
CA LEU A 779 2.10 38.91 18.44
C LEU A 779 0.59 39.13 18.53
N ALA A 780 -0.05 39.61 17.46
CA ALA A 780 -1.51 39.80 17.44
C ALA A 780 -2.28 38.50 17.66
N ARG A 781 -1.75 37.34 17.21
CA ARG A 781 -2.34 36.03 17.49
C ARG A 781 -2.23 35.67 18.97
N SER A 782 -1.06 35.87 19.57
CA SER A 782 -0.82 35.55 20.99
C SER A 782 -1.66 36.45 21.92
N LEU A 783 -1.78 37.73 21.60
CA LEU A 783 -2.65 38.69 22.31
C LEU A 783 -4.13 38.27 22.25
N HIS A 784 -4.59 37.71 21.13
CA HIS A 784 -5.95 37.18 21.02
C HIS A 784 -6.15 35.97 21.94
N VAL A 785 -5.18 35.03 21.98
CA VAL A 785 -5.25 33.86 22.87
C VAL A 785 -5.26 34.30 24.34
N ARG A 786 -4.42 35.28 24.71
CA ARG A 786 -4.46 35.85 26.07
C ARG A 786 -5.82 36.50 26.35
N TRP A 787 -6.33 37.34 25.45
CA TRP A 787 -7.66 37.95 25.60
C TRP A 787 -8.73 36.92 25.94
N TYR A 788 -8.73 35.79 25.23
CA TYR A 788 -9.71 34.74 25.42
C TYR A 788 -9.64 34.15 26.85
N TRP A 789 -8.44 33.88 27.36
CA TRP A 789 -8.25 33.30 28.69
C TRP A 789 -8.44 34.31 29.82
N GLU A 790 -7.98 35.56 29.67
CA GLU A 790 -8.28 36.66 30.60
C GLU A 790 -9.79 36.87 30.75
N ARG A 791 -10.51 36.87 29.62
CA ARG A 791 -11.97 36.99 29.63
C ARG A 791 -12.65 35.80 30.32
N SER A 792 -12.17 34.58 30.08
CA SER A 792 -12.71 33.37 30.71
C SER A 792 -12.55 33.38 32.24
N LEU A 793 -11.48 34.01 32.74
CA LEU A 793 -11.24 34.26 34.16
C LEU A 793 -11.87 35.55 34.69
N ARG A 794 -12.68 36.24 33.87
CA ARG A 794 -13.36 37.51 34.22
C ARG A 794 -12.41 38.69 34.49
N HIS A 795 -11.19 38.65 33.98
CA HIS A 795 -10.25 39.78 34.02
C HIS A 795 -10.54 40.80 32.91
N ALA A 796 -11.71 41.44 32.96
CA ALA A 796 -12.24 42.27 31.88
C ALA A 796 -11.27 43.39 31.43
N ALA A 797 -10.58 44.05 32.36
CA ALA A 797 -9.63 45.11 32.04
C ALA A 797 -8.39 44.59 31.28
N ALA A 798 -7.77 43.51 31.76
CA ALA A 798 -6.61 42.90 31.11
C ALA A 798 -6.97 42.33 29.72
N ALA A 799 -8.14 41.69 29.60
CA ALA A 799 -8.68 41.24 28.33
C ALA A 799 -8.83 42.43 27.35
N HIS A 800 -9.45 43.51 27.79
CA HIS A 800 -9.64 44.71 26.96
C HIS A 800 -8.32 45.31 26.48
N THR A 801 -7.30 45.39 27.34
CA THR A 801 -5.96 45.84 26.95
C THR A 801 -5.37 44.96 25.84
N ALA A 802 -5.37 43.63 26.03
CA ALA A 802 -4.80 42.70 25.07
C ALA A 802 -5.49 42.76 23.70
N ILE A 803 -6.83 42.82 23.67
CA ILE A 803 -7.55 42.88 22.40
C ILE A 803 -7.44 44.23 21.70
N THR A 804 -7.30 45.33 22.46
CA THR A 804 -7.11 46.66 21.87
C THR A 804 -5.77 46.76 21.14
N GLU A 805 -4.70 46.23 21.73
CA GLU A 805 -3.39 46.10 21.08
C GLU A 805 -3.48 45.19 19.84
N CYS A 806 -4.16 44.04 19.96
CA CYS A 806 -4.39 43.11 18.85
C CYS A 806 -5.10 43.79 17.66
N VAL A 807 -6.17 44.56 17.92
CA VAL A 807 -6.91 45.32 16.90
C VAL A 807 -6.03 46.36 16.24
N SER A 808 -5.21 47.09 17.01
CA SER A 808 -4.28 48.08 16.45
C SER A 808 -3.31 47.44 15.46
N ILE A 809 -2.68 46.33 15.84
CA ILE A 809 -1.74 45.61 14.97
C ILE A 809 -2.46 45.06 13.73
N ARG A 810 -3.63 44.42 13.90
CA ARG A 810 -4.39 43.86 12.78
C ARG A 810 -4.93 44.94 11.83
N ARG A 811 -5.20 46.16 12.33
CA ARG A 811 -5.57 47.32 11.50
C ARG A 811 -4.42 47.74 10.59
N GLU A 812 -3.21 47.88 11.14
CA GLU A 812 -2.02 48.22 10.37
C GLU A 812 -1.74 47.16 9.29
N LEU A 813 -1.79 45.88 9.67
CA LEU A 813 -1.58 44.76 8.73
C LEU A 813 -2.66 44.71 7.64
N ALA A 814 -3.93 44.98 7.98
CA ALA A 814 -5.02 45.04 7.02
C ALA A 814 -4.92 46.24 6.07
N ALA A 815 -4.30 47.35 6.49
CA ALA A 815 -4.02 48.48 5.61
C ALA A 815 -2.91 48.13 4.59
N GLN A 816 -1.91 47.35 4.99
CA GLN A 816 -0.78 46.96 4.13
C GLN A 816 -1.12 45.82 3.15
N ARG A 817 -1.81 44.77 3.63
CA ARG A 817 -2.21 43.61 2.80
C ARG A 817 -3.68 43.25 3.08
N PRO A 818 -4.64 43.98 2.48
CA PRO A 818 -6.07 43.83 2.78
C PRO A 818 -6.60 42.40 2.57
N GLY A 819 -6.20 41.73 1.49
CA GLY A 819 -6.70 40.40 1.14
C GLY A 819 -6.37 39.30 2.15
N VAL A 820 -5.28 39.45 2.92
CA VAL A 820 -4.81 38.43 3.88
C VAL A 820 -5.31 38.72 5.29
N HIS A 821 -5.39 40.00 5.69
CA HIS A 821 -5.56 40.37 7.09
C HIS A 821 -6.95 40.91 7.44
N ARG A 822 -7.78 41.32 6.47
CA ARG A 822 -9.14 41.84 6.74
C ARG A 822 -10.04 40.87 7.54
N PRO A 823 -10.09 39.55 7.26
CA PRO A 823 -10.90 38.63 8.06
C PRO A 823 -10.50 38.61 9.54
N LYS A 824 -9.19 38.53 9.81
CA LYS A 824 -8.65 38.54 11.17
C LYS A 824 -8.87 39.89 11.85
N TYR A 825 -8.79 40.99 11.12
CA TYR A 825 -9.11 42.32 11.67
C TYR A 825 -10.58 42.42 12.10
N ALA A 826 -11.53 41.99 11.25
CA ALA A 826 -12.95 41.95 11.58
C ALA A 826 -13.26 41.06 12.80
N GLU A 827 -12.60 39.90 12.90
CA GLU A 827 -12.69 39.04 14.09
C GLU A 827 -12.25 39.78 15.37
N SER A 828 -11.11 40.47 15.34
CA SER A 828 -10.59 41.20 16.50
C SER A 828 -11.49 42.37 16.90
N LEU A 829 -12.15 43.02 15.94
CA LEU A 829 -13.14 44.07 16.20
C LEU A 829 -14.38 43.53 16.92
N ASN A 830 -14.90 42.36 16.52
CA ASN A 830 -15.98 41.71 17.28
C ASN A 830 -15.54 41.34 18.71
N CYS A 831 -14.30 40.88 18.90
CA CYS A 831 -13.75 40.58 20.23
C CYS A 831 -13.56 41.85 21.09
N LEU A 832 -13.19 42.97 20.46
CA LEU A 832 -13.13 44.28 21.11
C LEU A 832 -14.53 44.75 21.56
N ALA A 833 -15.55 44.57 20.72
CA ALA A 833 -16.94 44.84 21.07
C ALA A 833 -17.40 44.03 22.30
N VAL A 834 -17.07 42.73 22.33
CA VAL A 834 -17.32 41.86 23.49
C VAL A 834 -16.61 42.37 24.74
N SER A 835 -15.34 42.80 24.63
CA SER A 835 -14.58 43.28 25.78
C SER A 835 -15.11 44.61 26.34
N LEU A 836 -15.60 45.49 25.48
CA LEU A 836 -16.28 46.72 25.90
C LEU A 836 -17.55 46.40 26.68
N ALA A 837 -18.34 45.41 26.23
CA ALA A 837 -19.52 44.96 26.94
C ALA A 837 -19.16 44.29 28.28
N ASP A 838 -18.10 43.48 28.35
CA ASP A 838 -17.62 42.86 29.60
C ASP A 838 -17.12 43.92 30.62
N LEU A 839 -16.67 45.09 30.16
CA LEU A 839 -16.36 46.26 30.99
C LEU A 839 -17.58 47.11 31.38
N GLY A 840 -18.78 46.73 30.94
CA GLY A 840 -20.01 47.50 31.13
C GLY A 840 -20.18 48.71 30.20
N GLN A 841 -19.25 48.94 29.26
CA GLN A 841 -19.30 50.02 28.25
C GLN A 841 -20.12 49.57 27.02
N VAL A 842 -21.36 49.15 27.28
CA VAL A 842 -22.26 48.57 26.25
C VAL A 842 -22.61 49.57 25.16
N ASP A 843 -22.63 50.87 25.47
CA ASP A 843 -22.85 51.98 24.54
C ASP A 843 -21.77 52.07 23.45
N ARG A 844 -20.54 51.63 23.75
CA ARG A 844 -19.41 51.65 22.82
C ARG A 844 -19.27 50.37 21.99
N ALA A 845 -19.86 49.26 22.44
CA ALA A 845 -19.72 47.95 21.78
C ALA A 845 -20.24 47.90 20.32
N PRO A 846 -21.35 48.58 19.93
CA PRO A 846 -21.85 48.53 18.56
C PRO A 846 -20.89 49.11 17.51
N VAL A 847 -19.99 50.03 17.87
CA VAL A 847 -19.09 50.70 16.91
C VAL A 847 -18.14 49.70 16.23
N PRO A 848 -17.25 48.98 16.97
CA PRO A 848 -16.38 47.98 16.34
C PRO A 848 -17.17 46.79 15.77
N ALA A 849 -18.32 46.43 16.36
CA ALA A 849 -19.16 45.36 15.82
C ALA A 849 -19.73 45.68 14.43
N ARG A 850 -20.16 46.92 14.18
CA ARG A 850 -20.64 47.37 12.86
C ARG A 850 -19.52 47.36 11.82
N GLU A 851 -18.34 47.83 12.19
CA GLU A 851 -17.17 47.78 11.31
C GLU A 851 -16.83 46.33 10.92
N ALA A 852 -16.82 45.41 11.89
CA ALA A 852 -16.63 43.99 11.64
C ALA A 852 -17.70 43.39 10.69
N VAL A 853 -18.98 43.72 10.90
CA VAL A 853 -20.07 43.29 10.03
C VAL A 853 -19.90 43.83 8.60
N SER A 854 -19.50 45.10 8.43
CA SER A 854 -19.25 45.67 7.10
C SER A 854 -18.16 44.90 6.36
N ILE A 855 -17.03 44.66 7.02
CA ILE A 855 -15.90 43.93 6.44
C ILE A 855 -16.32 42.50 6.06
N TYR A 856 -17.00 41.78 6.95
CA TYR A 856 -17.45 40.43 6.65
C TYR A 856 -18.48 40.39 5.52
N ARG A 857 -19.44 41.33 5.47
CA ARG A 857 -20.41 41.42 4.36
C ARG A 857 -19.71 41.65 3.02
N GLU A 858 -18.74 42.57 2.97
CA GLU A 858 -17.92 42.82 1.77
C GLU A 858 -17.19 41.55 1.32
N LEU A 859 -16.56 40.83 2.25
CA LEU A 859 -15.80 39.62 1.94
C LEU A 859 -16.69 38.46 1.48
N VAL A 860 -17.84 38.26 2.14
CA VAL A 860 -18.83 37.23 1.73
C VAL A 860 -19.40 37.57 0.35
N ALA A 861 -19.72 38.84 0.08
CA ALA A 861 -20.17 39.29 -1.24
C ALA A 861 -19.08 39.11 -2.32
N ALA A 862 -17.80 39.19 -1.94
CA ALA A 862 -16.65 38.92 -2.81
C ALA A 862 -16.33 37.42 -2.98
N GLY A 863 -17.15 36.51 -2.42
CA GLY A 863 -17.04 35.06 -2.60
C GLY A 863 -16.38 34.29 -1.46
N ALA A 864 -16.03 34.93 -0.34
CA ALA A 864 -15.49 34.25 0.85
C ALA A 864 -16.61 33.61 1.69
N VAL A 865 -17.26 32.58 1.15
CA VAL A 865 -18.46 31.94 1.73
C VAL A 865 -18.22 31.40 3.15
N ASP A 866 -17.01 30.91 3.45
CA ASP A 866 -16.63 30.41 4.78
C ASP A 866 -16.72 31.48 5.89
N LEU A 867 -16.72 32.76 5.54
CA LEU A 867 -16.85 33.86 6.49
C LEU A 867 -18.30 34.17 6.89
N ARG A 868 -19.28 33.43 6.34
CA ARG A 868 -20.70 33.56 6.69
C ARG A 868 -20.96 33.26 8.17
N GLN A 869 -20.28 32.26 8.75
CA GLN A 869 -20.45 31.93 10.17
C GLN A 869 -19.91 33.04 11.10
N PRO A 870 -18.68 33.57 10.93
CA PRO A 870 -18.21 34.75 11.64
C PRO A 870 -19.12 35.99 11.49
N LEU A 871 -19.67 36.23 10.30
CA LEU A 871 -20.63 37.30 10.04
C LEU A 871 -21.88 37.16 10.90
N ALA A 872 -22.54 36.01 10.85
CA ALA A 872 -23.75 35.70 11.60
C ALA A 872 -23.54 35.83 13.12
N ARG A 873 -22.41 35.33 13.63
CA ARG A 873 -22.03 35.47 15.05
C ARG A 873 -21.89 36.93 15.46
N THR A 874 -21.26 37.74 14.61
CA THR A 874 -21.04 39.17 14.87
C THR A 874 -22.36 39.95 14.84
N GLN A 875 -23.24 39.65 13.88
CA GLN A 875 -24.60 40.22 13.81
C GLN A 875 -25.45 39.85 15.02
N ARG A 876 -25.38 38.59 15.50
CA ARG A 876 -26.09 38.17 16.73
C ARG A 876 -25.62 38.96 17.95
N ASN A 877 -24.30 39.17 18.10
CA ASN A 877 -23.76 40.00 19.17
C ASN A 877 -24.16 41.47 19.02
N LEU A 878 -24.13 42.01 17.81
CA LEU A 878 -24.60 43.37 17.52
C LEU A 878 -26.08 43.53 17.88
N ALA A 879 -26.93 42.55 17.58
CA ALA A 879 -28.33 42.54 17.95
C ALA A 879 -28.53 42.60 19.47
N LEU A 880 -27.74 41.83 20.24
CA LEU A 880 -27.75 41.88 21.70
C LEU A 880 -27.49 43.31 22.20
N TRP A 881 -26.40 43.94 21.75
CA TRP A 881 -26.03 45.27 22.24
C TRP A 881 -27.01 46.36 21.80
N LEU A 882 -27.51 46.29 20.57
CA LEU A 882 -28.54 47.22 20.08
C LEU A 882 -29.84 47.10 20.89
N GLY A 883 -30.27 45.87 21.21
CA GLY A 883 -31.45 45.64 22.04
C GLY A 883 -31.27 46.20 23.46
N THR A 884 -30.10 45.99 24.07
CA THR A 884 -29.80 46.53 25.42
C THR A 884 -29.75 48.06 25.45
N LEU A 885 -29.42 48.70 24.32
CA LEU A 885 -29.41 50.16 24.20
C LEU A 885 -30.77 50.76 23.81
N GLY A 886 -31.84 49.96 23.81
CA GLY A 886 -33.17 50.43 23.45
C GLY A 886 -33.34 50.75 21.96
N ARG A 887 -32.59 50.06 21.09
CA ARG A 887 -32.69 50.16 19.61
C ARG A 887 -33.28 48.88 19.01
N PRO A 888 -34.52 48.49 19.36
CA PRO A 888 -35.08 47.17 19.05
C PRO A 888 -35.25 46.93 17.55
N ALA A 889 -35.58 47.95 16.74
CA ALA A 889 -35.74 47.79 15.30
C ALA A 889 -34.44 47.34 14.61
N GLU A 890 -33.31 47.95 14.98
CA GLU A 890 -32.00 47.57 14.46
C GLU A 890 -31.54 46.22 15.02
N ALA A 891 -31.88 45.91 16.26
CA ALA A 891 -31.62 44.60 16.85
C ALA A 891 -32.38 43.47 16.11
N VAL A 892 -33.65 43.69 15.76
CA VAL A 892 -34.45 42.74 14.98
C VAL A 892 -33.83 42.52 13.61
N SER A 893 -33.38 43.58 12.93
CA SER A 893 -32.72 43.44 11.63
C SER A 893 -31.44 42.61 11.72
N ALA A 894 -30.56 42.94 12.67
CA ALA A 894 -29.30 42.21 12.84
C ALA A 894 -29.52 40.73 13.22
N ALA A 895 -30.48 40.44 14.10
CA ALA A 895 -30.80 39.07 14.49
C ALA A 895 -31.47 38.27 13.35
N ALA A 896 -32.32 38.92 12.54
CA ALA A 896 -32.95 38.28 11.38
C ALA A 896 -31.91 37.86 10.33
N GLU A 897 -30.94 38.73 10.03
CA GLU A 897 -29.83 38.39 9.13
C GLU A 897 -28.99 37.23 9.67
N ALA A 898 -28.66 37.23 10.96
CA ALA A 898 -27.94 36.12 11.59
C ALA A 898 -28.69 34.79 11.46
N VAL A 899 -30.01 34.79 11.68
CA VAL A 899 -30.87 33.61 11.47
C VAL A 899 -30.85 33.16 10.01
N SER A 900 -30.90 34.08 9.05
CA SER A 900 -30.82 33.74 7.62
C SER A 900 -29.53 33.00 7.29
N HIS A 901 -28.40 33.55 7.71
CA HIS A 901 -27.09 32.93 7.48
C HIS A 901 -26.95 31.56 8.15
N TYR A 902 -27.40 31.40 9.40
CA TYR A 902 -27.36 30.10 10.07
C TYR A 902 -28.33 29.07 9.48
N ARG A 903 -29.45 29.49 8.87
CA ARG A 903 -30.32 28.58 8.11
C ARG A 903 -29.66 28.09 6.83
N GLU A 904 -28.98 28.96 6.09
CA GLU A 904 -28.18 28.58 4.92
C GLU A 904 -27.09 27.57 5.32
N LEU A 905 -26.33 27.87 6.37
CA LEU A 905 -25.26 27.00 6.87
C LEU A 905 -25.76 25.62 7.36
N GLU A 906 -26.89 25.56 8.06
CA GLU A 906 -27.49 24.29 8.50
C GLU A 906 -28.08 23.50 7.32
N ALA A 907 -28.52 24.16 6.25
CA ALA A 907 -28.96 23.50 5.03
C ALA A 907 -27.79 22.94 4.20
N GLU A 908 -26.64 23.62 4.20
CA GLU A 908 -25.40 23.16 3.56
C GLU A 908 -24.77 21.98 4.33
N GLN A 909 -24.76 22.02 5.67
CA GLN A 909 -24.18 20.98 6.52
C GLN A 909 -25.09 20.68 7.72
N GLU A 910 -25.93 19.65 7.57
CA GLU A 910 -26.91 19.30 8.60
C GLU A 910 -26.24 18.95 9.95
N GLY A 911 -26.70 19.60 11.01
CA GLY A 911 -26.31 19.32 12.39
C GLY A 911 -25.11 20.13 12.90
N LEU A 912 -24.24 20.63 12.02
CA LEU A 912 -23.03 21.36 12.44
C LEU A 912 -23.35 22.71 13.09
N HIS A 913 -24.35 23.43 12.56
CA HIS A 913 -24.69 24.80 12.98
C HIS A 913 -26.01 24.91 13.75
N ARG A 914 -26.59 23.76 14.12
CA ARG A 914 -27.89 23.67 14.78
C ARG A 914 -27.98 24.45 16.10
N ALA A 915 -26.93 24.40 16.92
CA ALA A 915 -26.87 25.14 18.18
C ALA A 915 -26.78 26.65 17.94
N ASP A 916 -25.95 27.06 16.99
CA ASP A 916 -25.80 28.48 16.63
C ASP A 916 -27.11 29.05 16.05
N LEU A 917 -27.82 28.29 15.22
CA LEU A 917 -29.14 28.66 14.70
C LEU A 917 -30.16 28.83 15.83
N ALA A 918 -30.15 27.93 16.81
CA ALA A 918 -31.03 28.03 17.98
C ALA A 918 -30.76 29.32 18.78
N ASP A 919 -29.48 29.65 19.03
CA ASP A 919 -29.08 30.90 19.71
C ASP A 919 -29.45 32.15 18.92
N ALA A 920 -29.32 32.12 17.59
CA ALA A 920 -29.74 33.23 16.73
C ALA A 920 -31.27 33.42 16.75
N LEU A 921 -32.04 32.33 16.76
CA LEU A 921 -33.50 32.36 16.90
C LEU A 921 -33.93 32.88 18.28
N GLU A 922 -33.23 32.52 19.36
CA GLU A 922 -33.47 33.08 20.70
C GLU A 922 -33.26 34.59 20.72
N MET A 923 -32.17 35.06 20.09
CA MET A 923 -31.85 36.48 19.97
C MET A 923 -32.88 37.23 19.14
N TRP A 924 -33.30 36.66 18.01
CA TRP A 924 -34.32 37.26 17.16
C TRP A 924 -35.67 37.34 17.85
N SER A 925 -36.06 36.28 18.56
CA SER A 925 -37.26 36.27 19.38
C SER A 925 -37.23 37.33 20.49
N TRP A 926 -36.07 37.54 21.13
CA TRP A 926 -35.91 38.56 22.16
C TRP A 926 -35.99 39.97 21.58
N ALA A 927 -35.32 40.23 20.46
CA ALA A 927 -35.37 41.52 19.78
C ALA A 927 -36.79 41.86 19.29
N LEU A 928 -37.54 40.87 18.79
CA LEU A 928 -38.94 41.04 18.37
C LEU A 928 -39.87 41.36 19.55
N ASP A 929 -39.60 40.76 20.71
CA ASP A 929 -40.35 41.04 21.93
C ASP A 929 -40.10 42.47 22.43
N LEU A 930 -38.83 42.93 22.42
CA LEU A 930 -38.46 44.31 22.73
C LEU A 930 -39.09 45.34 21.78
N LEU A 931 -39.31 45.00 20.52
CA LEU A 931 -39.93 45.88 19.53
C LEU A 931 -41.44 46.06 19.79
N GLY A 932 -42.10 45.13 20.48
CA GLY A 932 -43.53 45.19 20.79
C GLY A 932 -44.49 44.87 19.63
N GLU A 933 -44.04 44.99 18.37
CA GLU A 933 -44.88 44.86 17.15
C GLU A 933 -44.81 43.47 16.46
N GLY A 934 -44.31 42.43 17.14
CA GLY A 934 -44.02 41.12 16.53
C GLY A 934 -44.44 39.89 17.32
N ARG A 935 -45.46 39.98 18.19
CA ARG A 935 -45.78 38.94 19.19
C ARG A 935 -45.88 37.50 18.63
N PRO A 936 -46.60 37.24 17.53
CA PRO A 936 -46.66 35.89 16.97
C PRO A 936 -45.31 35.40 16.44
N ARG A 937 -44.53 36.30 15.82
CA ARG A 937 -43.20 36.01 15.27
C ARG A 937 -42.17 35.76 16.38
N ALA A 938 -42.26 36.50 17.49
CA ALA A 938 -41.41 36.28 18.66
C ALA A 938 -41.66 34.89 19.25
N ILE A 939 -42.92 34.52 19.48
CA ILE A 939 -43.28 33.18 19.99
C ILE A 939 -42.86 32.08 19.01
N ASP A 940 -43.06 32.28 17.71
CA ASP A 940 -42.66 31.30 16.69
C ASP A 940 -41.14 31.08 16.66
N ALA A 941 -40.34 32.15 16.66
CA ALA A 941 -38.88 32.04 16.73
C ALA A 941 -38.42 31.32 18.03
N ALA A 942 -39.05 31.61 19.17
CA ALA A 942 -38.77 30.90 20.43
C ALA A 942 -39.13 29.41 20.36
N ARG A 943 -40.25 29.05 19.73
CA ARG A 943 -40.65 27.65 19.52
C ARG A 943 -39.67 26.91 18.61
N GLN A 944 -39.22 27.55 17.54
CA GLN A 944 -38.20 26.97 16.66
C GLN A 944 -36.90 26.71 17.42
N ALA A 945 -36.43 27.67 18.22
CA ALA A 945 -35.23 27.50 19.05
C ALA A 945 -35.36 26.31 20.04
N VAL A 946 -36.49 26.21 20.76
CA VAL A 946 -36.78 25.07 21.65
C VAL A 946 -36.78 23.75 20.86
N GLY A 947 -37.37 23.72 19.66
CA GLY A 947 -37.38 22.54 18.80
C GLY A 947 -35.97 22.07 18.42
N LEU A 948 -35.07 23.00 18.07
CA LEU A 948 -33.66 22.69 17.79
C LEU A 948 -32.93 22.21 19.04
N TYR A 949 -33.14 22.86 20.18
CA TYR A 949 -32.53 22.43 21.45
C TYR A 949 -33.03 21.07 21.93
N ARG A 950 -34.28 20.68 21.64
CA ARG A 950 -34.79 19.33 21.91
C ARG A 950 -34.06 18.28 21.07
N LYS A 951 -33.84 18.54 19.78
CA LYS A 951 -33.03 17.66 18.91
C LYS A 951 -31.60 17.52 19.43
N LEU A 952 -30.96 18.63 19.82
CA LEU A 952 -29.61 18.63 20.38
C LEU A 952 -29.55 17.89 21.73
N PHE A 953 -30.53 18.08 22.60
CA PHE A 953 -30.64 17.38 23.88
C PHE A 953 -30.86 15.88 23.71
N ALA A 954 -31.63 15.44 22.72
CA ALA A 954 -31.80 14.02 22.42
C ALA A 954 -30.48 13.34 22.02
N ALA A 955 -29.62 14.05 21.27
CA ALA A 955 -28.31 13.54 20.86
C ALA A 955 -27.25 13.59 21.98
N GLU A 956 -27.16 14.71 22.71
CA GLU A 956 -26.15 14.92 23.76
C GLU A 956 -26.80 15.52 25.03
N PRO A 957 -27.53 14.72 25.84
CA PRO A 957 -28.28 15.23 27.00
C PRO A 957 -27.41 15.97 28.01
N GLY A 958 -26.20 15.45 28.27
CA GLY A 958 -25.26 16.03 29.23
C GLY A 958 -24.78 17.44 28.84
N ARG A 959 -24.66 17.71 27.54
CA ARG A 959 -24.17 18.99 27.00
C ARG A 959 -25.28 20.04 26.92
N TYR A 960 -26.47 19.65 26.46
CA TYR A 960 -27.53 20.60 26.12
C TYR A 960 -28.64 20.76 27.16
N ARG A 961 -28.62 20.03 28.29
CA ARG A 961 -29.63 20.14 29.35
C ARG A 961 -29.90 21.59 29.79
N ARG A 962 -28.84 22.34 30.09
CA ARG A 962 -28.95 23.73 30.57
C ARG A 962 -29.48 24.67 29.47
N ALA A 963 -29.04 24.47 28.23
CA ALA A 963 -29.45 25.30 27.11
C ALA A 963 -30.94 25.07 26.78
N LEU A 964 -31.39 23.81 26.77
CA LEU A 964 -32.80 23.47 26.60
C LEU A 964 -33.66 24.07 27.71
N ALA A 965 -33.28 23.90 28.98
CA ALA A 965 -34.02 24.48 30.11
C ALA A 965 -34.14 26.01 29.99
N ARG A 966 -33.06 26.71 29.63
CA ARG A 966 -33.06 28.15 29.38
C ARG A 966 -34.01 28.52 28.24
N SER A 967 -33.96 27.78 27.13
CA SER A 967 -34.78 28.04 25.94
C SER A 967 -36.27 27.89 26.23
N VAL A 968 -36.64 26.78 26.91
CA VAL A 968 -38.02 26.49 27.30
C VAL A 968 -38.54 27.53 28.29
N ASN A 969 -37.70 27.93 29.27
CA ASN A 969 -38.06 29.00 30.20
C ASN A 969 -38.29 30.33 29.48
N THR A 970 -37.44 30.66 28.49
CA THR A 970 -37.58 31.89 27.70
C THR A 970 -38.88 31.88 26.88
N LEU A 971 -39.22 30.75 26.25
CA LEU A 971 -40.51 30.59 25.57
C LEU A 971 -41.68 30.72 26.55
N SER A 972 -41.58 30.15 27.74
CA SER A 972 -42.60 30.29 28.78
C SER A 972 -42.84 31.75 29.17
N ILE A 973 -41.78 32.52 29.44
CA ILE A 973 -41.89 33.93 29.82
C ILE A 973 -42.60 34.72 28.71
N ARG A 974 -42.24 34.48 27.45
CA ARG A 974 -42.87 35.14 26.30
C ARG A 974 -44.35 34.78 26.18
N LEU A 975 -44.72 33.51 26.34
CA LEU A 975 -46.12 33.08 26.33
C LEU A 975 -46.93 33.74 27.45
N ASP A 976 -46.38 33.83 28.65
CA ASP A 976 -47.01 34.47 29.82
C ASP A 976 -47.22 35.97 29.59
N THR A 977 -46.19 36.67 29.09
CA THR A 977 -46.21 38.11 28.79
C THR A 977 -47.25 38.46 27.72
N HIS A 978 -47.57 37.51 26.83
CA HIS A 978 -48.57 37.66 25.76
C HIS A 978 -49.91 36.98 26.06
N GLY A 979 -50.21 36.67 27.33
CA GLY A 979 -51.54 36.22 27.80
C GLY A 979 -51.85 34.74 27.58
N ARG A 980 -50.86 33.89 27.30
CA ARG A 980 -50.98 32.44 27.13
C ARG A 980 -50.50 31.68 28.38
N SER A 981 -51.06 32.03 29.53
CA SER A 981 -50.59 31.60 30.86
C SER A 981 -50.65 30.08 31.08
N GLU A 982 -51.62 29.38 30.49
CA GLU A 982 -51.75 27.92 30.61
C GLU A 982 -50.60 27.18 29.91
N GLU A 983 -50.23 27.61 28.69
CA GLU A 983 -49.10 27.01 27.97
C GLU A 983 -47.77 27.33 28.67
N ALA A 984 -47.63 28.57 29.18
CA ALA A 984 -46.48 28.95 29.99
C ALA A 984 -46.35 28.07 31.25
N ALA A 985 -47.45 27.78 31.95
CA ALA A 985 -47.43 26.90 33.12
C ALA A 985 -46.96 25.48 32.79
N ARG A 986 -47.35 24.92 31.64
CA ARG A 986 -46.88 23.61 31.17
C ARG A 986 -45.38 23.61 30.89
N LEU A 987 -44.86 24.64 30.21
CA LEU A 987 -43.43 24.75 29.95
C LEU A 987 -42.61 24.99 31.23
N ARG A 988 -43.14 25.72 32.22
CA ARG A 988 -42.49 25.84 33.56
C ARG A 988 -42.40 24.49 34.27
N ALA A 989 -43.39 23.62 34.11
CA ALA A 989 -43.31 22.25 34.60
C ALA A 989 -42.20 21.46 33.87
N GLU A 990 -42.16 21.52 32.53
CA GLU A 990 -41.09 20.90 31.73
C GLU A 990 -39.70 21.39 32.16
N VAL A 991 -39.50 22.68 32.41
CA VAL A 991 -38.21 23.21 32.92
C VAL A 991 -37.81 22.55 34.24
N ARG A 992 -38.76 22.38 35.19
CA ARG A 992 -38.47 21.68 36.45
C ARG A 992 -38.06 20.23 36.22
N ASP A 993 -38.66 19.56 35.25
CA ASP A 993 -38.33 18.18 34.89
C ASP A 993 -36.95 18.08 34.18
N ILE A 994 -36.61 19.05 33.33
CA ILE A 994 -35.29 19.12 32.66
C ILE A 994 -34.19 19.30 33.71
N VAL A 995 -34.42 20.20 34.67
CA VAL A 995 -33.46 20.56 35.71
C VAL A 995 -33.31 19.44 36.75
N SER A 996 -34.40 18.79 37.14
CA SER A 996 -34.38 17.68 38.11
C SER A 996 -33.85 16.36 37.51
N GLY A 997 -33.76 16.27 36.18
CA GLY A 997 -33.36 15.04 35.48
C GLY A 997 -34.47 13.99 35.40
N ALA A 998 -35.71 14.35 35.75
CA ALA A 998 -36.88 13.48 35.73
C ALA A 998 -37.48 13.27 34.32
N LEU A 999 -36.95 13.96 33.31
CA LEU A 999 -37.42 13.82 31.93
C LEU A 999 -36.98 12.48 31.33
N PRO A 1000 -37.92 11.64 30.84
CA PRO A 1000 -37.55 10.47 30.05
C PRO A 1000 -36.82 10.93 28.77
N PRO A 1001 -35.90 10.11 28.23
CA PRO A 1001 -35.34 10.35 26.90
C PRO A 1001 -36.50 10.36 25.88
N PHE A 1002 -36.55 11.42 25.07
CA PHE A 1002 -37.57 11.64 24.04
C PHE A 1002 -37.46 10.66 22.87
#